data_AF-A0A968TMH4-F1
#
_entry.id   AF-A0A968TMH4-F1
#
_cell.length_a   1.000
_cell.length_b   1.000
_cell.length_c   1.000
_cell.angle_alpha   90.00
_cell.angle_beta   90.00
_cell.angle_gamma   90.00
#
_symmetry.space_group_name_H-M   'P 1'
#
loop_
_entity.id
_entity.type
_entity.pdbx_description
1 polymer ?
#
loop_
_entity_poly.entity_id
_entity_poly.type
_entity_poly.pdbx_seq_one_letter_code
_entity_poly.pdbx_strand_id
1 'polypeptide(L)'
;MPQVKIIRAALRELQKLPHRSCEVVNEILHSLINGNDTDTKRLKGYDELRLLRTRKGNVRVIWQRDSSGNIVLIKAGLRRDVYDDVLLSRDLDNQEIVTEIFDPQIHSKSLEESLEESLEESLEEILNPTFRSLGENPSYEWNPEQESNWYKFIYNSYRYSPILTDSQRYEIDEQLKRFLVHYKPVNNNTFKQDSCIVLQSAPGTGKTVCASLFACQLHRDSDCNIMLIVPEVLRQELTEFSEVKQELAHDNFWLGTFQEWVEKINPELHTQIASTSDELNALKYAVNSDKQKSHKIGDVTYNDVLLYQAFVVDSDSSNQGRNAIYQENKNRIKQLEFIKKENWQKALSGCKSRLDIAKKLEFQSPNSPFASGLTLVIVDEAQDYLLSELKAIISVCQKWSQKHNPTYLWFLGDLNQRIQPTDFLWSQLGIEEFKLRKNYRNSFFILEFANQFLTIADKITTELKTRRLPEPAQPNDASQKGEQVHLLVYESEQEAQIFINKLASKSTNQEYQRYLLKNLANAVKIISNKRLDNHENLVVLNAEQAKGREFEACVAFRLFDGVGAVSIQESFEWYTLLTRARSRLLVVATKEELNRLKNSTNQDFFENCVLVEDADTAIDWVHRVPSDIDMTQIKDNVTKRLLKRCETGNLFWDT
;
A
#
# COMPACT_ATOMS: atom_id res chain seq x y z
N MET A 1 -7.83 18.03 25.83
CA MET A 1 -8.38 18.87 24.75
C MET A 1 -9.02 17.97 23.72
N PRO A 2 -10.06 18.41 22.98
CA PRO A 2 -10.66 17.59 21.93
C PRO A 2 -9.63 17.36 20.81
N GLN A 3 -9.48 16.10 20.36
CA GLN A 3 -8.68 15.78 19.17
C GLN A 3 -9.48 16.10 17.91
N VAL A 4 -8.78 16.24 16.77
CA VAL A 4 -9.40 16.39 15.46
C VAL A 4 -9.16 15.12 14.65
N LYS A 5 -10.24 14.49 14.22
CA LYS A 5 -10.26 13.35 13.31
C LYS A 5 -10.70 13.83 11.95
N ILE A 6 -9.93 13.52 10.91
CA ILE A 6 -10.23 13.93 9.53
C ILE A 6 -10.51 12.67 8.74
N ILE A 7 -11.75 12.53 8.24
CA ILE A 7 -12.07 11.39 7.38
C ILE A 7 -11.36 11.56 6.03
N ARG A 8 -11.00 10.45 5.39
CA ARG A 8 -10.25 10.46 4.13
C ARG A 8 -10.94 11.27 3.02
N ALA A 9 -12.27 11.21 2.93
CA ALA A 9 -13.02 11.99 1.94
C ALA A 9 -12.80 13.50 2.13
N ALA A 10 -12.87 13.99 3.37
CA ALA A 10 -12.57 15.39 3.69
C ALA A 10 -11.15 15.77 3.29
N LEU A 11 -10.18 14.89 3.55
CA LEU A 11 -8.77 15.14 3.24
C LEU A 11 -8.53 15.33 1.74
N ARG A 12 -9.18 14.53 0.88
CA ARG A 12 -9.08 14.68 -0.58
C ARG A 12 -9.58 16.06 -1.03
N GLU A 13 -10.67 16.54 -0.46
CA GLU A 13 -11.18 17.89 -0.77
C GLU A 13 -10.23 18.99 -0.28
N LEU A 14 -9.63 18.82 0.90
CA LEU A 14 -8.62 19.75 1.41
C LEU A 14 -7.39 19.86 0.50
N GLN A 15 -6.96 18.77 -0.12
CA GLN A 15 -5.82 18.77 -1.05
C GLN A 15 -6.12 19.50 -2.37
N LYS A 16 -7.40 19.62 -2.75
CA LYS A 16 -7.82 20.41 -3.93
C LYS A 16 -7.83 21.91 -3.65
N LEU A 17 -8.03 22.31 -2.40
CA LEU A 17 -8.17 23.73 -2.03
C LEU A 17 -6.93 24.58 -2.37
N PRO A 18 -7.13 25.86 -2.75
CA PRO A 18 -6.07 26.86 -2.74
C PRO A 18 -5.46 27.02 -1.34
N HIS A 19 -4.17 27.37 -1.26
CA HIS A 19 -3.44 27.47 0.01
C HIS A 19 -4.18 28.32 1.06
N ARG A 20 -4.61 29.53 0.66
CA ARG A 20 -5.33 30.45 1.55
C ARG A 20 -6.63 29.87 2.09
N SER A 21 -7.37 29.10 1.27
CA SER A 21 -8.60 28.45 1.70
C SER A 21 -8.33 27.29 2.66
N CYS A 22 -7.22 26.58 2.45
CA CYS A 22 -6.76 25.51 3.34
C CYS A 22 -6.37 26.06 4.73
N GLU A 23 -5.68 27.20 4.80
CA GLU A 23 -5.39 27.93 6.05
C GLU A 23 -6.66 28.34 6.80
N VAL A 24 -7.68 28.82 6.08
CA VAL A 24 -8.97 29.18 6.69
C VAL A 24 -9.66 27.97 7.34
N VAL A 25 -9.50 26.76 6.77
CA VAL A 25 -9.99 25.53 7.43
C VAL A 25 -9.24 25.30 8.75
N ASN A 26 -7.92 25.44 8.75
CA ASN A 26 -7.11 25.30 9.96
C ASN A 26 -7.55 26.28 11.07
N GLU A 27 -7.77 27.55 10.72
CA GLU A 27 -8.29 28.57 11.64
C GLU A 27 -9.66 28.19 12.23
N ILE A 28 -10.55 27.60 11.41
CA ILE A 28 -11.84 27.09 11.89
C ILE A 28 -11.62 25.95 12.88
N LEU A 29 -10.78 24.96 12.55
CA LEU A 29 -10.52 23.82 13.43
C LEU A 29 -9.92 24.25 14.77
N HIS A 30 -8.96 25.18 14.77
CA HIS A 30 -8.41 25.76 16.00
C HIS A 30 -9.47 26.49 16.83
N SER A 31 -10.38 27.23 16.19
CA SER A 31 -11.48 27.88 16.89
C SER A 31 -12.39 26.84 17.57
N LEU A 32 -12.70 25.76 16.87
CA LEU A 32 -13.54 24.66 17.39
C LEU A 32 -12.86 23.89 18.53
N ILE A 33 -11.55 23.65 18.47
CA ILE A 33 -10.77 23.03 19.56
C ILE A 33 -10.86 23.88 20.83
N ASN A 34 -10.78 25.20 20.68
CA ASN A 34 -10.90 26.17 21.77
C ASN A 34 -12.34 26.39 22.25
N GLY A 35 -13.31 25.64 21.73
CA GLY A 35 -14.72 25.75 22.10
C GLY A 35 -15.44 26.96 21.50
N ASN A 36 -14.82 27.66 20.55
CA ASN A 36 -15.46 28.75 19.83
C ASN A 36 -16.20 28.23 18.60
N ASP A 37 -17.53 28.13 18.71
CA ASP A 37 -18.43 27.68 17.66
C ASP A 37 -19.16 28.83 16.95
N THR A 38 -18.65 30.07 17.02
CA THR A 38 -19.19 31.20 16.24
C THR A 38 -19.34 30.82 14.77
N ASP A 39 -20.45 31.23 14.15
CA ASP A 39 -20.83 30.89 12.77
C ASP A 39 -21.11 29.40 12.49
N THR A 40 -21.25 28.57 13.54
CA THR A 40 -21.71 27.18 13.40
C THR A 40 -23.23 27.10 13.34
N LYS A 41 -23.76 26.31 12.40
CA LYS A 41 -25.19 25.97 12.31
C LYS A 41 -25.37 24.48 12.12
N ARG A 42 -26.48 23.93 12.61
CA ARG A 42 -26.90 22.57 12.24
C ARG A 42 -27.23 22.51 10.75
N LEU A 43 -26.87 21.41 10.12
CA LEU A 43 -27.21 21.12 8.74
C LEU A 43 -28.66 20.60 8.70
N LYS A 44 -29.54 21.27 7.96
CA LYS A 44 -30.93 20.82 7.76
C LYS A 44 -30.93 19.51 6.97
N GLY A 45 -31.93 18.65 7.18
CA GLY A 45 -32.04 17.33 6.55
C GLY A 45 -31.21 16.23 7.22
N TYR A 46 -30.24 16.60 8.06
CA TYR A 46 -29.30 15.67 8.70
C TYR A 46 -29.34 15.68 10.24
N ASP A 47 -30.50 16.02 10.81
CA ASP A 47 -30.65 16.15 12.26
C ASP A 47 -30.35 14.84 13.01
N GLU A 48 -30.63 13.69 12.40
CA GLU A 48 -30.31 12.36 12.96
C GLU A 48 -28.79 12.11 13.05
N LEU A 49 -28.03 12.61 12.07
CA LEU A 49 -26.57 12.52 12.03
C LEU A 49 -25.89 13.64 12.82
N ARG A 50 -26.66 14.63 13.33
CA ARG A 50 -26.18 15.76 14.15
C ARG A 50 -25.05 16.54 13.48
N LEU A 51 -25.08 16.66 12.15
CA LEU A 51 -24.05 17.36 11.39
C LEU A 51 -24.09 18.86 11.64
N LEU A 52 -22.91 19.44 11.82
CA LEU A 52 -22.69 20.86 12.03
C LEU A 52 -21.89 21.43 10.86
N ARG A 53 -22.17 22.69 10.54
CA ARG A 53 -21.44 23.45 9.53
C ARG A 53 -20.94 24.76 10.11
N THR A 54 -19.63 24.96 10.07
CA THR A 54 -18.98 26.24 10.38
C THR A 54 -18.57 26.93 9.09
N ARG A 55 -18.72 28.26 9.04
CA ARG A 55 -18.38 29.08 7.86
C ARG A 55 -17.38 30.17 8.21
N LYS A 56 -16.46 30.46 7.28
CA LYS A 56 -15.60 31.65 7.34
C LYS A 56 -15.35 32.15 5.92
N GLY A 57 -15.89 33.33 5.59
CA GLY A 57 -15.90 33.85 4.21
C GLY A 57 -16.59 32.88 3.23
N ASN A 58 -15.86 32.44 2.20
CA ASN A 58 -16.33 31.46 1.21
C ASN A 58 -16.05 30.01 1.59
N VAL A 59 -15.31 29.74 2.67
CA VAL A 59 -14.98 28.37 3.10
C VAL A 59 -16.11 27.83 3.97
N ARG A 60 -16.43 26.55 3.79
CA ARG A 60 -17.38 25.78 4.61
C ARG A 60 -16.70 24.53 5.14
N VAL A 61 -16.97 24.22 6.40
CA VAL A 61 -16.45 23.04 7.11
C VAL A 61 -17.64 22.30 7.72
N ILE A 62 -17.85 21.06 7.30
CA ILE A 62 -18.89 20.16 7.81
C ILE A 62 -18.23 19.16 8.76
N TRP A 63 -18.74 19.09 9.98
CA TRP A 63 -18.16 18.31 11.07
C TRP A 63 -19.20 17.84 12.07
N GLN A 64 -18.81 16.94 12.97
CA GLN A 64 -19.60 16.56 14.14
C GLN A 64 -18.71 16.32 15.36
N ARG A 65 -19.31 16.08 16.53
CA ARG A 65 -18.60 15.53 17.69
C ARG A 65 -18.84 14.03 17.82
N ASP A 66 -17.78 13.26 18.05
CA ASP A 66 -17.92 11.85 18.44
C ASP A 66 -18.33 11.71 19.91
N SER A 67 -18.55 10.47 20.36
CA SER A 67 -18.95 10.16 21.75
C SER A 67 -17.91 10.58 22.80
N SER A 68 -16.64 10.72 22.40
CA SER A 68 -15.54 11.20 23.24
C SER A 68 -15.37 12.73 23.18
N GLY A 69 -16.22 13.42 22.41
CA GLY A 69 -16.18 14.88 22.26
C GLY A 69 -15.16 15.38 21.23
N ASN A 70 -14.48 14.50 20.51
CA ASN A 70 -13.54 14.85 19.45
C ASN A 70 -14.26 15.42 18.24
N ILE A 71 -13.59 16.31 17.51
CA ILE A 71 -14.13 16.90 16.28
C ILE A 71 -13.85 15.93 15.13
N VAL A 72 -14.90 15.50 14.42
CA VAL A 72 -14.79 14.68 13.22
C VAL A 72 -15.09 15.56 12.01
N LEU A 73 -14.07 15.85 11.22
CA LEU A 73 -14.18 16.60 9.97
C LEU A 73 -14.65 15.67 8.84
N ILE A 74 -15.79 16.02 8.22
CA ILE A 74 -16.47 15.19 7.21
C ILE A 74 -16.29 15.74 5.80
N LYS A 75 -16.40 17.06 5.63
CA LYS A 75 -16.20 17.74 4.35
C LYS A 75 -15.68 19.16 4.58
N ALA A 76 -14.80 19.63 3.71
CA ALA A 76 -14.35 21.02 3.71
C ALA A 76 -14.10 21.49 2.28
N GLY A 77 -14.48 22.72 1.97
CA GLY A 77 -14.34 23.25 0.62
C GLY A 77 -14.79 24.70 0.48
N LEU A 78 -14.74 25.23 -0.74
CA LEU A 78 -15.39 26.50 -1.07
C LEU A 78 -16.91 26.32 -1.13
N ARG A 79 -17.66 27.40 -0.95
CA ARG A 79 -19.13 27.37 -0.93
C ARG A 79 -19.70 26.60 -2.13
N ARG A 80 -19.22 26.88 -3.35
CA ARG A 80 -19.69 26.23 -4.57
C ARG A 80 -19.39 24.73 -4.52
N ASP A 81 -18.11 24.38 -4.40
CA ASP A 81 -17.63 22.99 -4.37
C ASP A 81 -18.25 22.12 -3.25
N VAL A 82 -18.54 22.68 -2.08
CA VAL A 82 -19.16 21.91 -0.98
C VAL A 82 -20.57 21.46 -1.32
N TYR A 83 -21.29 22.24 -2.13
CA TYR A 83 -22.68 22.03 -2.51
C TYR A 83 -22.87 21.54 -3.96
N ASP A 84 -21.87 21.67 -4.84
CA ASP A 84 -22.00 21.47 -6.30
C ASP A 84 -21.48 20.11 -6.84
N ASP A 85 -21.06 19.14 -6.01
CA ASP A 85 -20.51 17.85 -6.49
C ASP A 85 -21.51 17.00 -7.33
N VAL A 86 -22.77 17.38 -7.44
CA VAL A 86 -23.78 16.74 -8.30
C VAL A 86 -23.73 17.23 -9.77
N LEU A 87 -23.05 18.35 -10.07
CA LEU A 87 -23.12 18.97 -11.40
C LEU A 87 -22.17 18.39 -12.46
N LEU A 88 -21.28 17.45 -12.11
CA LEU A 88 -20.41 16.78 -13.10
C LEU A 88 -21.02 15.50 -13.70
N SER A 89 -22.22 15.09 -13.26
CA SER A 89 -22.95 13.94 -13.82
C SER A 89 -24.09 14.33 -14.78
N ARG A 90 -24.38 15.62 -14.96
CA ARG A 90 -25.38 16.10 -15.91
C ARG A 90 -24.71 16.76 -17.11
N ASP A 91 -24.93 16.14 -18.27
CA ASP A 91 -24.57 16.54 -19.63
C ASP A 91 -24.01 17.96 -19.78
N LEU A 92 -22.72 18.03 -20.11
CA LEU A 92 -21.98 19.24 -20.46
C LEU A 92 -22.43 19.89 -21.80
N ASP A 93 -23.53 19.43 -22.40
CA ASP A 93 -24.02 19.94 -23.70
C ASP A 93 -25.06 21.08 -23.59
N ASN A 94 -25.50 21.46 -22.38
CA ASN A 94 -26.53 22.49 -22.22
C ASN A 94 -25.94 23.88 -21.92
N GLN A 95 -25.61 24.64 -22.98
CA GLN A 95 -25.04 25.99 -22.91
C GLN A 95 -25.97 27.05 -22.28
N GLU A 96 -27.25 26.77 -22.06
CA GLU A 96 -28.20 27.73 -21.48
C GLU A 96 -28.01 27.93 -19.95
N ILE A 97 -27.49 26.93 -19.21
CA ILE A 97 -27.32 26.98 -17.75
C ILE A 97 -26.12 27.85 -17.33
N VAL A 98 -25.11 27.99 -18.19
CA VAL A 98 -23.88 28.75 -17.89
C VAL A 98 -24.16 30.26 -17.79
N THR A 99 -25.24 30.75 -18.40
CA THR A 99 -25.52 32.20 -18.46
C THR A 99 -26.27 32.72 -17.22
N GLU A 100 -27.02 31.87 -16.50
CA GLU A 100 -27.74 32.27 -15.27
C GLU A 100 -26.85 32.29 -14.00
N ILE A 101 -25.70 31.60 -14.00
CA ILE A 101 -24.81 31.48 -12.83
C ILE A 101 -23.97 32.75 -12.56
N PHE A 102 -23.93 33.71 -13.50
CA PHE A 102 -23.07 34.89 -13.43
C PHE A 102 -23.75 36.20 -12.99
N ASP A 103 -25.04 36.21 -12.66
CA ASP A 103 -25.70 37.41 -12.11
C ASP A 103 -25.83 37.36 -10.57
N PRO A 104 -25.06 38.15 -9.79
CA PRO A 104 -25.03 38.04 -8.33
C PRO A 104 -26.25 38.66 -7.62
N GLN A 105 -27.20 39.26 -8.35
CA GLN A 105 -28.30 40.03 -7.74
C GLN A 105 -29.65 39.33 -7.68
N ILE A 106 -29.80 38.14 -8.25
CA ILE A 106 -31.07 37.43 -8.28
C ILE A 106 -30.91 36.06 -7.60
N HIS A 107 -31.68 35.83 -6.54
CA HIS A 107 -31.85 34.57 -5.78
C HIS A 107 -30.86 34.24 -4.64
N SER A 108 -31.16 34.72 -3.43
CA SER A 108 -30.48 34.26 -2.20
C SER A 108 -31.29 33.26 -1.35
N LYS A 109 -32.54 32.91 -1.73
CA LYS A 109 -33.40 32.00 -0.95
C LYS A 109 -33.75 30.71 -1.69
N SER A 110 -34.18 30.78 -2.94
CA SER A 110 -34.46 29.57 -3.75
C SER A 110 -33.18 28.78 -4.06
N LEU A 111 -32.04 29.48 -4.21
CA LEU A 111 -30.74 28.86 -4.44
C LEU A 111 -30.22 28.13 -3.19
N GLU A 112 -30.57 28.57 -1.98
CA GLU A 112 -30.13 27.90 -0.75
C GLU A 112 -30.89 26.59 -0.54
N GLU A 113 -32.17 26.52 -0.90
CA GLU A 113 -32.96 25.28 -0.83
C GLU A 113 -32.52 24.28 -1.92
N SER A 114 -32.23 24.74 -3.15
CA SER A 114 -31.73 23.84 -4.22
C SER A 114 -30.29 23.35 -4.00
N LEU A 115 -29.43 24.16 -3.36
CA LEU A 115 -28.07 23.76 -2.97
C LEU A 115 -28.06 22.81 -1.75
N GLU A 116 -29.12 22.85 -0.92
CA GLU A 116 -29.30 21.92 0.20
C GLU A 116 -29.70 20.51 -0.31
N GLU A 117 -30.53 20.39 -1.36
CA GLU A 117 -30.84 19.10 -2.01
C GLU A 117 -29.61 18.47 -2.73
N SER A 118 -28.79 19.28 -3.42
CA SER A 118 -27.55 18.82 -4.07
C SER A 118 -26.49 18.34 -3.07
N LEU A 119 -26.49 18.90 -1.86
CA LEU A 119 -25.64 18.41 -0.78
C LEU A 119 -26.02 16.98 -0.38
N GLU A 120 -27.30 16.60 -0.51
CA GLU A 120 -27.78 15.32 -0.03
C GLU A 120 -27.16 14.14 -0.78
N GLU A 121 -27.14 14.20 -2.12
CA GLU A 121 -26.50 13.19 -2.97
C GLU A 121 -24.98 13.13 -2.73
N SER A 122 -24.31 14.28 -2.55
CA SER A 122 -22.85 14.30 -2.30
C SER A 122 -22.46 13.74 -0.93
N LEU A 123 -23.30 13.96 0.10
CA LEU A 123 -23.07 13.42 1.43
C LEU A 123 -23.47 11.95 1.50
N GLU A 124 -24.46 11.48 0.73
CA GLU A 124 -24.77 10.05 0.59
C GLU A 124 -23.62 9.28 -0.08
N GLU A 125 -22.90 9.87 -1.04
CA GLU A 125 -21.71 9.26 -1.61
C GLU A 125 -20.53 9.20 -0.61
N ILE A 126 -20.32 10.28 0.17
CA ILE A 126 -19.29 10.35 1.21
C ILE A 126 -19.62 9.44 2.42
N LEU A 127 -20.90 9.31 2.76
CA LEU A 127 -21.42 8.54 3.90
C LEU A 127 -22.06 7.22 3.47
N ASN A 128 -21.72 6.73 2.26
CA ASN A 128 -22.11 5.49 1.57
C ASN A 128 -23.07 4.56 2.38
N PRO A 129 -24.19 4.08 1.82
CA PRO A 129 -25.16 3.21 2.51
C PRO A 129 -24.56 2.06 3.35
N THR A 130 -23.41 1.50 2.96
CA THR A 130 -22.70 0.41 3.68
C THR A 130 -21.85 0.88 4.88
N PHE A 131 -21.53 2.17 4.98
CA PHE A 131 -20.60 2.79 5.93
C PHE A 131 -21.22 3.98 6.71
N ARG A 132 -22.52 3.90 7.02
CA ARG A 132 -23.28 4.95 7.73
C ARG A 132 -22.69 5.35 9.10
N SER A 133 -21.92 4.46 9.75
CA SER A 133 -21.17 4.83 10.96
C SER A 133 -19.90 5.59 10.58
N LEU A 134 -19.70 6.78 11.15
CA LEU A 134 -18.47 7.53 10.95
C LEU A 134 -17.22 6.78 11.47
N GLY A 135 -17.38 5.85 12.42
CA GLY A 135 -16.31 4.97 12.87
C GLY A 135 -15.88 3.92 11.84
N GLU A 136 -16.67 3.71 10.78
CA GLU A 136 -16.33 2.79 9.69
C GLU A 136 -15.54 3.46 8.56
N ASN A 137 -15.34 4.78 8.63
CA ASN A 137 -14.63 5.55 7.62
C ASN A 137 -13.13 5.68 7.97
N PRO A 138 -12.22 5.41 7.00
CA PRO A 138 -10.79 5.67 7.20
C PRO A 138 -10.56 7.12 7.62
N SER A 139 -9.87 7.30 8.73
CA SER A 139 -9.69 8.59 9.37
C SER A 139 -8.26 8.77 9.85
N TYR A 140 -7.84 10.04 9.97
CA TYR A 140 -6.51 10.43 10.40
C TYR A 140 -6.61 11.40 11.57
N GLU A 141 -5.71 11.27 12.54
CA GLU A 141 -5.64 12.20 13.66
C GLU A 141 -4.78 13.39 13.29
N TRP A 142 -5.32 14.60 13.47
CA TRP A 142 -4.54 15.83 13.44
C TRP A 142 -4.39 16.36 14.87
N ASN A 143 -3.15 16.45 15.31
CA ASN A 143 -2.78 17.04 16.59
C ASN A 143 -1.85 18.26 16.35
N PRO A 144 -2.34 19.49 16.56
CA PRO A 144 -1.54 20.69 16.32
C PRO A 144 -0.33 20.83 17.25
N GLU A 145 -0.30 20.14 18.40
CA GLU A 145 0.84 20.14 19.31
C GLU A 145 1.99 19.27 18.79
N GLN A 146 1.68 18.21 18.05
CA GLN A 146 2.67 17.27 17.50
C GLN A 146 3.11 17.65 16.07
N GLU A 147 2.19 18.20 15.26
CA GLU A 147 2.46 18.69 13.91
C GLU A 147 1.85 20.09 13.74
N SER A 148 2.69 21.10 13.98
CA SER A 148 2.29 22.51 13.87
C SER A 148 2.06 22.96 12.43
N ASN A 149 2.59 22.23 11.44
CA ASN A 149 2.45 22.58 10.04
C ASN A 149 1.23 21.87 9.41
N TRP A 150 0.09 22.56 9.41
CA TRP A 150 -1.15 22.11 8.78
C TRP A 150 -0.98 21.72 7.31
N TYR A 151 -0.22 22.51 6.55
CA TYR A 151 -0.02 22.24 5.12
C TYR A 151 0.77 20.94 4.90
N LYS A 152 1.82 20.72 5.69
CA LYS A 152 2.59 19.48 5.68
C LYS A 152 1.74 18.27 6.09
N PHE A 153 0.84 18.45 7.06
CA PHE A 153 -0.15 17.43 7.43
C PHE A 153 -1.02 17.03 6.25
N ILE A 154 -1.66 17.99 5.58
CA ILE A 154 -2.63 17.72 4.49
C ILE A 154 -1.99 17.00 3.29
N TYR A 155 -0.74 17.33 2.95
CA TYR A 155 -0.12 16.81 1.75
C TYR A 155 0.79 15.59 1.99
N ASN A 156 1.18 15.29 3.23
CA ASN A 156 2.10 14.19 3.51
C ASN A 156 1.87 13.51 4.87
N SER A 157 1.98 14.23 5.98
CA SER A 157 2.13 13.57 7.29
C SER A 157 0.87 12.94 7.86
N TYR A 158 -0.32 13.22 7.32
CA TYR A 158 -1.57 12.54 7.72
C TYR A 158 -1.49 11.01 7.63
N ARG A 159 -0.71 10.48 6.68
CA ARG A 159 -0.55 9.03 6.48
C ARG A 159 0.09 8.32 7.67
N TYR A 160 0.75 9.09 8.53
CA TYR A 160 1.47 8.62 9.71
C TYR A 160 0.65 8.71 10.99
N SER A 161 -0.62 9.12 10.92
CA SER A 161 -1.55 9.14 12.06
C SER A 161 -2.92 8.49 11.75
N PRO A 162 -2.97 7.30 11.10
CA PRO A 162 -4.24 6.64 10.81
C PRO A 162 -4.96 6.16 12.08
N ILE A 163 -6.28 6.16 12.02
CA ILE A 163 -7.17 5.68 13.07
C ILE A 163 -7.84 4.39 12.58
N LEU A 164 -7.78 3.33 13.39
CA LEU A 164 -8.50 2.08 13.09
C LEU A 164 -10.01 2.31 13.09
N THR A 165 -10.65 1.79 12.06
CA THR A 165 -12.11 1.73 11.96
C THR A 165 -12.70 0.73 12.97
N ASP A 166 -14.00 0.87 13.27
CA ASP A 166 -14.70 -0.02 14.20
C ASP A 166 -14.59 -1.49 13.80
N SER A 167 -14.76 -1.81 12.50
CA SER A 167 -14.57 -3.17 11.98
C SER A 167 -13.14 -3.69 12.12
N GLN A 168 -12.12 -2.84 11.90
CA GLN A 168 -10.72 -3.25 12.12
C GLN A 168 -10.44 -3.51 13.60
N ARG A 169 -10.92 -2.63 14.49
CA ARG A 169 -10.79 -2.82 15.94
C ARG A 169 -11.47 -4.11 16.38
N TYR A 170 -12.70 -4.35 15.94
CA TYR A 170 -13.44 -5.56 16.28
C TYR A 170 -12.66 -6.85 15.95
N GLU A 171 -12.11 -6.96 14.74
CA GLU A 171 -11.35 -8.14 14.31
C GLU A 171 -10.04 -8.33 15.11
N ILE A 172 -9.36 -7.23 15.48
CA ILE A 172 -8.10 -7.24 16.22
C ILE A 172 -8.32 -7.47 17.72
N ASP A 173 -9.34 -6.85 18.31
CA ASP A 173 -9.66 -6.95 19.74
C ASP A 173 -10.01 -8.39 20.13
N GLU A 174 -10.62 -9.16 19.21
CA GLU A 174 -10.82 -10.60 19.43
C GLU A 174 -9.48 -11.35 19.53
N GLN A 175 -8.47 -10.96 18.74
CA GLN A 175 -7.12 -11.51 18.88
C GLN A 175 -6.44 -11.06 20.17
N LEU A 176 -6.66 -9.80 20.60
CA LEU A 176 -6.19 -9.29 21.88
C LEU A 176 -6.72 -10.12 23.05
N LYS A 177 -8.02 -10.39 23.05
CA LYS A 177 -8.67 -11.21 24.09
C LYS A 177 -8.07 -12.62 24.12
N ARG A 178 -7.87 -13.25 22.96
CA ARG A 178 -7.20 -14.56 22.88
C ARG A 178 -5.79 -14.51 23.48
N PHE A 179 -5.02 -13.50 23.10
CA PHE A 179 -3.66 -13.25 23.56
C PHE A 179 -3.59 -13.09 25.09
N LEU A 180 -4.49 -12.31 25.69
CA LEU A 180 -4.51 -12.05 27.13
C LEU A 180 -5.10 -13.20 27.97
N VAL A 181 -6.03 -14.00 27.42
CA VAL A 181 -6.72 -15.08 28.16
C VAL A 181 -5.93 -16.40 28.17
N HIS A 182 -5.15 -16.71 27.12
CA HIS A 182 -4.53 -18.02 26.92
C HIS A 182 -3.06 -18.11 27.32
N TYR A 183 -2.62 -17.35 28.33
CA TYR A 183 -1.23 -17.45 28.77
C TYR A 183 -1.01 -18.69 29.65
N LYS A 184 -0.59 -19.80 29.01
CA LYS A 184 -0.04 -20.99 29.67
C LYS A 184 1.33 -21.34 29.08
N PRO A 185 2.25 -21.92 29.86
CA PRO A 185 3.51 -22.44 29.33
C PRO A 185 3.22 -23.44 28.21
N VAL A 186 3.69 -23.14 27.00
CA VAL A 186 3.37 -23.93 25.81
C VAL A 186 4.34 -25.09 25.69
N ASN A 187 3.81 -26.30 25.50
CA ASN A 187 4.63 -27.49 25.24
C ASN A 187 5.10 -27.51 23.77
N ASN A 188 6.21 -28.20 23.49
CA ASN A 188 6.85 -28.23 22.16
C ASN A 188 5.93 -28.53 20.98
N ASN A 189 4.88 -29.33 21.21
CA ASN A 189 4.00 -29.80 20.13
C ASN A 189 2.85 -28.85 19.81
N THR A 190 2.64 -27.78 20.61
CA THR A 190 1.46 -26.91 20.47
C THR A 190 1.80 -25.43 20.19
N PHE A 191 3.09 -25.03 20.16
CA PHE A 191 3.50 -23.64 19.92
C PHE A 191 2.89 -23.01 18.67
N LYS A 192 2.82 -23.78 17.58
CA LYS A 192 2.24 -23.30 16.31
C LYS A 192 0.74 -23.05 16.39
N GLN A 193 0.03 -23.80 17.23
CA GLN A 193 -1.41 -23.70 17.41
C GLN A 193 -1.78 -22.65 18.46
N ASP A 194 -0.97 -22.54 19.52
CA ASP A 194 -1.32 -21.73 20.68
C ASP A 194 -0.72 -20.31 20.63
N SER A 195 0.35 -20.10 19.86
CA SER A 195 1.15 -18.87 19.91
C SER A 195 1.50 -18.27 18.54
N CYS A 196 1.17 -18.96 17.45
CA CYS A 196 1.40 -18.44 16.11
C CYS A 196 0.06 -18.14 15.41
N ILE A 197 0.02 -17.04 14.66
CA ILE A 197 -1.15 -16.67 13.85
C ILE A 197 -0.69 -16.15 12.48
N VAL A 198 -1.46 -16.46 11.44
CA VAL A 198 -1.29 -15.89 10.09
C VAL A 198 -2.45 -14.95 9.78
N LEU A 199 -2.13 -13.72 9.37
CA LEU A 199 -3.06 -12.76 8.79
C LEU A 199 -2.95 -12.75 7.27
N GLN A 200 -3.75 -13.60 6.61
CA GLN A 200 -3.86 -13.65 5.14
C GLN A 200 -5.01 -12.74 4.70
N SER A 201 -4.71 -11.49 4.36
CA SER A 201 -5.76 -10.54 3.92
C SER A 201 -5.37 -9.82 2.64
N ALA A 202 -6.36 -9.45 1.86
CA ALA A 202 -6.21 -8.69 0.62
C ALA A 202 -5.42 -7.36 0.78
N PRO A 203 -4.96 -6.74 -0.32
CA PRO A 203 -4.56 -5.33 -0.32
C PRO A 203 -5.63 -4.44 0.31
N GLY A 204 -5.19 -3.35 0.92
CA GLY A 204 -6.11 -2.29 1.33
C GLY A 204 -6.93 -2.55 2.59
N THR A 205 -6.83 -3.72 3.21
CA THR A 205 -7.54 -4.03 4.46
C THR A 205 -6.90 -3.41 5.70
N GLY A 206 -5.68 -2.88 5.57
CA GLY A 206 -4.94 -2.22 6.65
C GLY A 206 -4.06 -3.14 7.50
N LYS A 207 -3.72 -4.37 7.04
CA LYS A 207 -2.88 -5.35 7.78
C LYS A 207 -1.72 -4.73 8.58
N THR A 208 -0.83 -4.00 7.91
CA THR A 208 0.34 -3.35 8.51
C THR A 208 -0.06 -2.34 9.58
N VAL A 209 -0.98 -1.42 9.24
CA VAL A 209 -1.48 -0.39 10.18
C VAL A 209 -2.14 -1.02 11.40
N CYS A 210 -3.01 -2.00 11.19
CA CYS A 210 -3.67 -2.79 12.21
C CYS A 210 -2.66 -3.42 13.17
N ALA A 211 -1.67 -4.14 12.64
CA ALA A 211 -0.67 -4.82 13.45
C ALA A 211 0.27 -3.85 14.19
N SER A 212 0.70 -2.76 13.54
CA SER A 212 1.55 -1.75 14.17
C SER A 212 0.84 -1.03 15.32
N LEU A 213 -0.41 -0.59 15.12
CA LEU A 213 -1.20 0.07 16.17
C LEU A 213 -1.54 -0.89 17.31
N PHE A 214 -1.87 -2.14 16.99
CA PHE A 214 -2.05 -3.20 17.98
C PHE A 214 -0.79 -3.42 18.82
N ALA A 215 0.38 -3.48 18.18
CA ALA A 215 1.65 -3.65 18.88
C ALA A 215 1.97 -2.48 19.81
N CYS A 216 1.72 -1.23 19.37
CA CYS A 216 1.88 -0.05 20.21
C CYS A 216 0.92 -0.08 21.41
N GLN A 217 -0.34 -0.48 21.19
CA GLN A 217 -1.31 -0.61 22.27
C GLN A 217 -0.89 -1.68 23.29
N LEU A 218 -0.48 -2.87 22.84
CA LEU A 218 0.02 -3.93 23.74
C LEU A 218 1.25 -3.51 24.53
N HIS A 219 2.16 -2.78 23.89
CA HIS A 219 3.34 -2.27 24.54
C HIS A 219 2.98 -1.31 25.69
N ARG A 220 2.11 -0.32 25.43
CA ARG A 220 1.65 0.65 26.45
C ARG A 220 0.80 0.03 27.54
N ASP A 221 -0.18 -0.80 27.17
CA ASP A 221 -1.22 -1.28 28.10
C ASP A 221 -0.76 -2.50 28.90
N SER A 222 0.23 -3.26 28.42
CA SER A 222 0.62 -4.56 28.99
C SER A 222 2.14 -4.76 29.14
N ASP A 223 2.96 -3.73 28.90
CA ASP A 223 4.43 -3.80 28.98
C ASP A 223 5.02 -4.97 28.16
N CYS A 224 4.37 -5.27 27.02
CA CYS A 224 4.78 -6.33 26.11
C CYS A 224 6.01 -5.89 25.33
N ASN A 225 7.02 -6.76 25.22
CA ASN A 225 8.15 -6.56 24.33
C ASN A 225 7.69 -6.76 22.87
N ILE A 226 8.04 -5.83 21.98
CA ILE A 226 7.61 -5.87 20.59
C ILE A 226 8.81 -6.01 19.66
N MET A 227 8.69 -6.88 18.65
CA MET A 227 9.59 -6.90 17.49
C MET A 227 8.78 -6.87 16.20
N LEU A 228 8.92 -5.81 15.42
CA LEU A 228 8.35 -5.65 14.09
C LEU A 228 9.44 -5.93 13.04
N ILE A 229 9.32 -7.05 12.32
CA ILE A 229 10.20 -7.44 11.22
C ILE A 229 9.50 -7.11 9.90
N VAL A 230 10.01 -6.13 9.16
CA VAL A 230 9.37 -5.61 7.95
C VAL A 230 10.40 -5.42 6.81
N PRO A 231 9.98 -5.37 5.54
CA PRO A 231 10.85 -4.97 4.44
C PRO A 231 11.41 -3.54 4.63
N GLU A 232 12.60 -3.27 4.07
CA GLU A 232 13.30 -1.99 4.23
C GLU A 232 12.44 -0.77 3.86
N VAL A 233 11.63 -0.89 2.79
CA VAL A 233 10.74 0.19 2.34
C VAL A 233 9.69 0.52 3.40
N LEU A 234 9.07 -0.50 4.00
CA LEU A 234 8.07 -0.32 5.06
C LEU A 234 8.70 0.13 6.38
N ARG A 235 9.94 -0.27 6.67
CA ARG A 235 10.68 0.16 7.85
C ARG A 235 10.77 1.69 7.92
N GLN A 236 11.15 2.32 6.81
CA GLN A 236 11.27 3.78 6.69
C GLN A 236 9.93 4.50 6.85
N GLU A 237 8.83 3.90 6.36
CA GLU A 237 7.49 4.47 6.51
C GLU A 237 6.99 4.34 7.96
N LEU A 238 7.18 3.17 8.59
CA LEU A 238 6.73 2.92 9.96
C LEU A 238 7.50 3.74 11.00
N THR A 239 8.76 4.11 10.75
CA THR A 239 9.50 5.01 11.66
C THR A 239 8.89 6.41 11.77
N GLU A 240 8.11 6.85 10.77
CA GLU A 240 7.43 8.15 10.82
C GLU A 240 6.02 8.06 11.41
N PHE A 241 5.45 6.86 11.54
CA PHE A 241 4.15 6.64 12.14
C PHE A 241 4.15 7.13 13.60
N SER A 242 3.30 8.10 13.93
CA SER A 242 3.24 8.81 15.22
C SER A 242 3.29 7.89 16.44
N GLU A 243 2.49 6.82 16.46
CA GLU A 243 2.43 5.86 17.55
C GLU A 243 3.73 5.05 17.64
N VAL A 244 4.18 4.46 16.53
CA VAL A 244 5.42 3.67 16.48
C VAL A 244 6.63 4.53 16.87
N LYS A 245 6.68 5.78 16.41
CA LYS A 245 7.75 6.73 16.71
C LYS A 245 7.84 7.05 18.19
N GLN A 246 6.71 7.12 18.89
CA GLN A 246 6.70 7.27 20.35
C GLN A 246 7.24 6.00 21.01
N GLU A 247 6.78 4.83 20.59
CA GLU A 247 7.19 3.57 21.20
C GLU A 247 8.67 3.21 20.93
N LEU A 248 9.24 3.61 19.79
CA LEU A 248 10.65 3.38 19.44
C LEU A 248 11.65 4.05 20.41
N ALA A 249 11.19 4.95 21.28
CA ALA A 249 12.02 5.51 22.35
C ALA A 249 12.30 4.51 23.48
N HIS A 250 11.58 3.37 23.52
CA HIS A 250 11.68 2.34 24.55
C HIS A 250 12.52 1.14 24.07
N ASP A 251 13.45 0.66 24.92
CA ASP A 251 14.36 -0.43 24.58
C ASP A 251 13.67 -1.77 24.26
N ASN A 252 12.45 -1.96 24.78
CA ASN A 252 11.62 -3.15 24.56
C ASN A 252 10.68 -3.06 23.35
N PHE A 253 10.78 -2.01 22.52
CA PHE A 253 10.09 -1.91 21.24
C PHE A 253 11.10 -1.83 20.09
N TRP A 254 11.11 -2.84 19.22
CA TRP A 254 12.09 -2.95 18.13
C TRP A 254 11.42 -3.00 16.76
N LEU A 255 11.96 -2.25 15.79
CA LEU A 255 11.55 -2.23 14.39
C LEU A 255 12.78 -2.41 13.50
N GLY A 256 12.74 -3.37 12.58
CA GLY A 256 13.83 -3.58 11.64
C GLY A 256 13.51 -4.59 10.53
N THR A 257 14.49 -4.85 9.68
CA THR A 257 14.45 -5.85 8.63
C THR A 257 14.83 -7.23 9.15
N PHE A 258 14.63 -8.28 8.34
CA PHE A 258 15.11 -9.62 8.69
C PHE A 258 16.61 -9.64 8.99
N GLN A 259 17.45 -8.94 8.22
CA GLN A 259 18.90 -8.92 8.43
C GLN A 259 19.29 -8.23 9.75
N GLU A 260 18.62 -7.13 10.08
CA GLU A 260 18.79 -6.41 11.35
C GLU A 260 18.24 -7.24 12.54
N TRP A 261 17.19 -8.03 12.31
CA TRP A 261 16.70 -8.98 13.31
C TRP A 261 17.74 -10.06 13.61
N VAL A 262 18.37 -10.63 12.58
CA VAL A 262 19.48 -11.58 12.75
C VAL A 262 20.61 -10.93 13.53
N GLU A 263 20.97 -9.68 13.23
CA GLU A 263 21.98 -8.91 13.98
C GLU A 263 21.60 -8.78 15.46
N LYS A 264 20.35 -8.41 15.74
CA LYS A 264 19.84 -8.20 17.10
C LYS A 264 19.91 -9.46 17.96
N ILE A 265 19.60 -10.62 17.38
CA ILE A 265 19.52 -11.89 18.13
C ILE A 265 20.81 -12.71 18.07
N ASN A 266 21.64 -12.47 17.05
CA ASN A 266 22.87 -13.21 16.79
C ASN A 266 23.86 -12.38 15.93
N PRO A 267 24.61 -11.44 16.55
CA PRO A 267 25.55 -10.57 15.84
C PRO A 267 26.61 -11.33 15.04
N GLU A 268 27.08 -12.47 15.55
CA GLU A 268 28.10 -13.30 14.86
C GLU A 268 27.59 -13.84 13.52
N LEU A 269 26.32 -14.25 13.45
CA LEU A 269 25.72 -14.69 12.19
C LEU A 269 25.53 -13.53 11.21
N HIS A 270 25.18 -12.34 11.69
CA HIS A 270 24.95 -11.18 10.83
C HIS A 270 26.19 -10.80 10.02
N THR A 271 27.39 -10.82 10.63
CA THR A 271 28.67 -10.55 9.94
C THR A 271 28.98 -11.49 8.78
N GLN A 272 28.26 -12.61 8.67
CA GLN A 272 28.45 -13.64 7.65
C GLN A 272 27.35 -13.62 6.58
N ILE A 273 26.33 -12.75 6.68
CA ILE A 273 25.23 -12.68 5.70
C ILE A 273 25.75 -12.09 4.40
N ALA A 274 25.46 -12.75 3.28
CA ALA A 274 25.66 -12.21 1.94
C ALA A 274 24.57 -11.18 1.61
N SER A 275 24.93 -10.05 1.00
CA SER A 275 23.94 -9.13 0.45
C SER A 275 23.23 -9.73 -0.77
N THR A 276 22.08 -9.16 -1.16
CA THR A 276 21.37 -9.50 -2.42
C THR A 276 22.29 -9.44 -3.64
N SER A 277 23.20 -8.46 -3.67
CA SER A 277 24.17 -8.30 -4.75
C SER A 277 25.25 -9.38 -4.71
N ASP A 278 25.72 -9.76 -3.52
CA ASP A 278 26.70 -10.84 -3.35
C ASP A 278 26.12 -12.18 -3.79
N GLU A 279 24.87 -12.47 -3.41
CA GLU A 279 24.16 -13.66 -3.86
C GLU A 279 24.00 -13.68 -5.39
N LEU A 280 23.57 -12.57 -6.02
CA LEU A 280 23.44 -12.50 -7.47
C LEU A 280 24.78 -12.69 -8.20
N ASN A 281 25.83 -12.04 -7.71
CA ASN A 281 27.17 -12.14 -8.29
C ASN A 281 27.75 -13.55 -8.10
N ALA A 282 27.49 -14.18 -6.96
CA ALA A 282 27.89 -15.55 -6.69
C ALA A 282 27.23 -16.54 -7.68
N LEU A 283 25.94 -16.34 -8.01
CA LEU A 283 25.24 -17.23 -8.95
C LEU A 283 25.79 -17.05 -10.36
N LYS A 284 25.98 -15.79 -10.80
CA LYS A 284 26.60 -15.46 -12.10
C LYS A 284 28.00 -16.07 -12.22
N TYR A 285 28.80 -15.99 -11.16
CA TYR A 285 30.12 -16.62 -11.13
C TYR A 285 30.01 -18.16 -11.21
N ALA A 286 29.11 -18.76 -10.43
CA ALA A 286 28.91 -20.21 -10.43
C ALA A 286 28.46 -20.73 -11.80
N VAL A 287 27.62 -19.99 -12.53
CA VAL A 287 27.26 -20.28 -13.93
C VAL A 287 28.47 -20.23 -14.86
N ASN A 288 29.31 -19.19 -14.73
CA ASN A 288 30.47 -18.98 -15.59
C ASN A 288 31.65 -19.92 -15.30
N SER A 289 31.67 -20.56 -14.13
CA SER A 289 32.69 -21.54 -13.75
C SER A 289 32.66 -22.82 -14.59
N ASP A 290 31.53 -23.12 -15.27
CA ASP A 290 31.35 -24.25 -16.17
C ASP A 290 31.02 -23.73 -17.60
N LYS A 291 32.05 -23.35 -18.36
CA LYS A 291 31.93 -22.71 -19.69
C LYS A 291 31.11 -23.51 -20.70
N GLN A 292 30.99 -24.84 -20.53
CA GLN A 292 30.17 -25.67 -21.43
C GLN A 292 28.67 -25.58 -21.11
N LYS A 293 28.31 -25.15 -19.90
CA LYS A 293 26.92 -25.06 -19.43
C LYS A 293 26.40 -23.63 -19.30
N SER A 294 27.28 -22.62 -19.25
CA SER A 294 26.88 -21.20 -19.20
C SER A 294 25.94 -20.82 -20.35
N HIS A 295 26.21 -21.28 -21.58
CA HIS A 295 25.34 -21.06 -22.74
C HIS A 295 23.93 -21.66 -22.61
N LYS A 296 23.74 -22.67 -21.73
CA LYS A 296 22.42 -23.30 -21.51
C LYS A 296 21.56 -22.55 -20.49
N ILE A 297 22.19 -21.74 -19.63
CA ILE A 297 21.52 -20.99 -18.57
C ILE A 297 21.21 -19.57 -19.05
N GLY A 298 22.09 -18.95 -19.84
CA GLY A 298 21.88 -17.57 -20.31
C GLY A 298 21.98 -16.55 -19.17
N ASP A 299 21.26 -15.44 -19.30
CA ASP A 299 21.29 -14.36 -18.30
C ASP A 299 20.66 -14.79 -16.98
N VAL A 300 21.26 -14.32 -15.88
CA VAL A 300 20.90 -14.65 -14.50
C VAL A 300 20.41 -13.40 -13.78
N THR A 301 19.24 -13.50 -13.19
CA THR A 301 18.55 -12.46 -12.42
C THR A 301 18.47 -12.83 -10.93
N TYR A 302 17.97 -11.92 -10.09
CA TYR A 302 17.75 -12.25 -8.68
C TYR A 302 16.63 -13.27 -8.47
N ASN A 303 15.63 -13.31 -9.36
CA ASN A 303 14.61 -14.37 -9.34
C ASN A 303 15.25 -15.77 -9.47
N ASP A 304 16.31 -15.89 -10.28
CA ASP A 304 17.05 -17.15 -10.41
C ASP A 304 17.79 -17.54 -9.11
N VAL A 305 18.28 -16.54 -8.36
CA VAL A 305 18.87 -16.77 -7.03
C VAL A 305 17.83 -17.36 -6.08
N LEU A 306 16.63 -16.80 -6.05
CA LEU A 306 15.56 -17.29 -5.19
C LEU A 306 15.08 -18.67 -5.60
N LEU A 307 14.86 -18.91 -6.90
CA LEU A 307 14.53 -20.24 -7.42
C LEU A 307 15.62 -21.27 -7.09
N TYR A 308 16.90 -20.89 -7.24
CA TYR A 308 18.04 -21.76 -6.93
C TYR A 308 18.06 -22.11 -5.44
N GLN A 309 17.94 -21.12 -4.56
CA GLN A 309 17.91 -21.36 -3.11
C GLN A 309 16.70 -22.23 -2.72
N ALA A 310 15.51 -21.87 -3.17
CA ALA A 310 14.25 -22.47 -2.73
C ALA A 310 14.02 -23.88 -3.28
N PHE A 311 14.50 -24.21 -4.49
CA PHE A 311 14.19 -25.48 -5.15
C PHE A 311 15.40 -26.35 -5.50
N VAL A 312 16.60 -25.78 -5.62
CA VAL A 312 17.81 -26.54 -5.96
C VAL A 312 18.67 -26.79 -4.73
N VAL A 313 18.96 -25.73 -3.94
CA VAL A 313 19.75 -25.86 -2.71
C VAL A 313 18.92 -26.52 -1.63
N ASP A 314 17.71 -26.01 -1.37
CA ASP A 314 16.75 -26.57 -0.40
C ASP A 314 15.88 -27.67 -1.02
N SER A 315 16.49 -28.84 -1.25
CA SER A 315 15.84 -29.95 -1.96
C SER A 315 14.97 -30.84 -1.06
N ASP A 316 14.39 -30.34 0.04
CA ASP A 316 13.48 -31.13 0.87
C ASP A 316 12.20 -31.46 0.08
N SER A 317 12.22 -32.65 -0.51
CA SER A 317 11.54 -33.01 -1.76
C SER A 317 10.11 -33.51 -1.62
N SER A 318 9.46 -33.37 -0.46
CA SER A 318 8.20 -34.07 -0.20
C SER A 318 6.95 -33.41 -0.83
N ASN A 319 7.01 -32.14 -1.24
CA ASN A 319 5.81 -31.41 -1.72
C ASN A 319 6.02 -30.49 -2.95
N GLN A 320 7.19 -30.50 -3.60
CA GLN A 320 7.46 -29.64 -4.77
C GLN A 320 6.49 -29.89 -5.94
N GLY A 321 6.00 -31.12 -6.09
CA GLY A 321 5.03 -31.51 -7.12
C GLY A 321 3.70 -30.74 -7.10
N ARG A 322 3.30 -30.20 -5.94
CA ARG A 322 2.04 -29.45 -5.78
C ARG A 322 2.24 -27.94 -5.63
N ASN A 323 3.48 -27.46 -5.76
CA ASN A 323 3.80 -26.03 -5.68
C ASN A 323 3.67 -25.39 -7.07
N ALA A 324 2.83 -24.35 -7.17
CA ALA A 324 2.56 -23.60 -8.40
C ALA A 324 3.82 -22.96 -9.01
N ILE A 325 4.60 -22.27 -8.18
CA ILE A 325 5.84 -21.60 -8.57
C ILE A 325 6.85 -22.61 -9.11
N TYR A 326 7.00 -23.77 -8.47
CA TYR A 326 7.86 -24.85 -8.95
C TYR A 326 7.41 -25.39 -10.31
N GLN A 327 6.11 -25.69 -10.47
CA GLN A 327 5.60 -26.27 -11.72
C GLN A 327 5.75 -25.31 -12.90
N GLU A 328 5.46 -24.03 -12.70
CA GLU A 328 5.66 -22.99 -13.71
C GLU A 328 7.13 -22.83 -14.08
N ASN A 329 8.01 -22.77 -13.08
CA ASN A 329 9.44 -22.53 -13.29
C ASN A 329 10.25 -23.81 -13.54
N LYS A 330 9.60 -24.95 -13.74
CA LYS A 330 10.24 -26.28 -13.79
C LYS A 330 11.38 -26.36 -14.80
N ASN A 331 11.20 -25.79 -15.98
CA ASN A 331 12.24 -25.77 -17.02
C ASN A 331 13.45 -24.92 -16.60
N ARG A 332 13.18 -23.76 -16.00
CA ARG A 332 14.23 -22.87 -15.49
C ARG A 332 14.98 -23.51 -14.31
N ILE A 333 14.26 -24.11 -13.37
CA ILE A 333 14.85 -24.84 -12.23
C ILE A 333 15.76 -25.97 -12.73
N LYS A 334 15.33 -26.77 -13.72
CA LYS A 334 16.18 -27.80 -14.36
C LYS A 334 17.46 -27.23 -14.99
N GLN A 335 17.42 -26.01 -15.53
CA GLN A 335 18.63 -25.35 -16.00
C GLN A 335 19.55 -24.95 -14.83
N LEU A 336 18.97 -24.44 -13.75
CA LEU A 336 19.70 -24.04 -12.55
C LEU A 336 20.30 -25.25 -11.80
N GLU A 337 19.68 -26.43 -11.87
CA GLU A 337 20.22 -27.70 -11.34
C GLU A 337 21.59 -28.08 -11.93
N PHE A 338 21.96 -27.54 -13.11
CA PHE A 338 23.30 -27.75 -13.66
C PHE A 338 24.40 -27.02 -12.88
N ILE A 339 24.05 -26.03 -12.07
CA ILE A 339 24.97 -25.27 -11.23
C ILE A 339 25.29 -26.10 -9.99
N LYS A 340 26.55 -26.49 -9.86
CA LYS A 340 27.06 -27.23 -8.71
C LYS A 340 26.97 -26.39 -7.43
N LYS A 341 26.39 -26.96 -6.36
CA LYS A 341 26.24 -26.29 -5.06
C LYS A 341 27.59 -25.85 -4.49
N GLU A 342 28.66 -26.59 -4.75
CA GLU A 342 30.01 -26.26 -4.30
C GLU A 342 30.56 -25.00 -4.99
N ASN A 343 30.19 -24.76 -6.25
CA ASN A 343 30.63 -23.57 -6.99
C ASN A 343 29.89 -22.34 -6.47
N TRP A 344 28.60 -22.47 -6.18
CA TRP A 344 27.82 -21.44 -5.49
C TRP A 344 28.44 -21.07 -4.13
N GLN A 345 28.70 -22.07 -3.28
CA GLN A 345 29.29 -21.86 -1.96
C GLN A 345 30.70 -21.23 -2.03
N LYS A 346 31.54 -21.65 -2.99
CA LYS A 346 32.85 -21.03 -3.22
C LYS A 346 32.72 -19.57 -3.66
N ALA A 347 31.75 -19.26 -4.50
CA ALA A 347 31.55 -17.92 -5.04
C ALA A 347 31.10 -16.91 -3.97
N LEU A 348 30.36 -17.37 -2.96
CA LEU A 348 29.99 -16.56 -1.80
C LEU A 348 31.19 -16.16 -0.91
N SER A 349 32.40 -16.67 -1.18
CA SER A 349 33.66 -16.18 -0.59
C SER A 349 33.69 -16.14 0.94
N GLY A 350 33.01 -17.09 1.59
CA GLY A 350 32.93 -17.19 3.07
C GLY A 350 31.69 -16.52 3.67
N CYS A 351 30.97 -15.71 2.91
CA CYS A 351 29.61 -15.28 3.26
C CYS A 351 28.62 -16.45 3.12
N LYS A 352 27.44 -16.29 3.70
CA LYS A 352 26.34 -17.25 3.72
C LYS A 352 25.13 -16.65 3.05
N SER A 353 24.45 -17.46 2.24
CA SER A 353 23.19 -17.02 1.66
C SER A 353 22.11 -16.85 2.75
N ARG A 354 21.02 -16.16 2.42
CA ARG A 354 19.87 -16.04 3.32
C ARG A 354 19.30 -17.39 3.76
N LEU A 355 19.27 -18.38 2.84
CA LEU A 355 18.90 -19.77 3.14
C LEU A 355 19.84 -20.41 4.17
N ASP A 356 21.16 -20.26 3.99
CA ASP A 356 22.15 -20.83 4.92
C ASP A 356 22.02 -20.23 6.32
N ILE A 357 21.70 -18.94 6.41
CA ILE A 357 21.46 -18.23 7.68
C ILE A 357 20.19 -18.74 8.35
N ALA A 358 19.09 -18.86 7.59
CA ALA A 358 17.83 -19.40 8.08
C ALA A 358 18.01 -20.82 8.65
N LYS A 359 18.68 -21.70 7.89
CA LYS A 359 19.00 -23.06 8.35
C LYS A 359 19.83 -23.06 9.62
N LYS A 360 20.83 -22.17 9.75
CA LYS A 360 21.62 -22.08 10.99
C LYS A 360 20.79 -21.61 12.18
N LEU A 361 19.94 -20.60 11.99
CA LEU A 361 19.04 -20.12 13.04
C LEU A 361 18.04 -21.18 13.49
N GLU A 362 17.53 -22.00 12.57
CA GLU A 362 16.62 -23.09 12.90
C GLU A 362 17.24 -24.09 13.90
N PHE A 363 18.55 -24.31 13.84
CA PHE A 363 19.27 -25.18 14.78
C PHE A 363 19.83 -24.45 16.01
N GLN A 364 20.24 -23.19 15.87
CA GLN A 364 20.79 -22.40 16.97
C GLN A 364 19.72 -21.94 17.96
N SER A 365 20.11 -21.74 19.22
CA SER A 365 19.21 -21.30 20.29
C SER A 365 19.63 -19.92 20.79
N PRO A 366 19.52 -18.85 19.96
CA PRO A 366 19.84 -17.51 20.40
C PRO A 366 19.01 -17.16 21.64
N ASN A 367 19.57 -16.36 22.54
CA ASN A 367 18.80 -15.83 23.65
C ASN A 367 17.84 -14.75 23.14
N SER A 368 16.72 -14.57 23.82
CA SER A 368 15.86 -13.42 23.55
C SER A 368 16.66 -12.15 23.78
N PRO A 369 16.50 -11.12 22.94
CA PRO A 369 17.12 -9.81 23.20
C PRO A 369 16.52 -9.13 24.44
N PHE A 370 15.37 -9.61 24.94
CA PHE A 370 14.70 -9.10 26.12
C PHE A 370 14.94 -10.01 27.34
N ALA A 371 15.27 -9.40 28.48
CA ALA A 371 15.63 -10.13 29.71
C ALA A 371 14.44 -10.89 30.32
N SER A 372 13.23 -10.34 30.25
CA SER A 372 12.00 -10.92 30.77
C SER A 372 10.78 -10.30 30.09
N GLY A 373 9.59 -10.81 30.41
CA GLY A 373 8.33 -10.29 29.91
C GLY A 373 7.81 -11.05 28.70
N LEU A 374 6.58 -10.73 28.33
CA LEU A 374 5.91 -11.28 27.17
C LEU A 374 6.44 -10.62 25.91
N THR A 375 6.69 -11.40 24.85
CA THR A 375 7.21 -10.91 23.58
C THR A 375 6.21 -11.19 22.44
N LEU A 376 5.93 -10.18 21.63
CA LEU A 376 5.21 -10.32 20.37
C LEU A 376 6.17 -10.02 19.20
N VAL A 377 6.32 -11.00 18.32
CA VAL A 377 7.05 -10.86 17.06
C VAL A 377 6.04 -10.78 15.92
N ILE A 378 6.08 -9.71 15.14
CA ILE A 378 5.25 -9.54 13.94
C ILE A 378 6.18 -9.50 12.73
N VAL A 379 5.86 -10.29 11.71
CA VAL A 379 6.58 -10.36 10.44
C VAL A 379 5.64 -9.92 9.33
N ASP A 380 5.92 -8.80 8.69
CA ASP A 380 5.11 -8.29 7.57
C ASP A 380 5.66 -8.70 6.20
N GLU A 381 4.80 -8.66 5.18
CA GLU A 381 5.06 -9.10 3.81
C GLU A 381 5.66 -10.52 3.74
N ALA A 382 5.21 -11.39 4.64
CA ALA A 382 5.79 -12.72 4.83
C ALA A 382 5.64 -13.61 3.58
N GLN A 383 4.75 -13.30 2.63
CA GLN A 383 4.62 -13.98 1.33
C GLN A 383 5.86 -13.95 0.42
N ASP A 384 6.80 -13.03 0.67
CA ASP A 384 8.05 -12.88 -0.08
C ASP A 384 9.26 -13.52 0.62
N TYR A 385 9.07 -14.16 1.78
CA TYR A 385 10.12 -14.90 2.46
C TYR A 385 10.24 -16.32 1.91
N LEU A 386 11.43 -16.90 2.01
CA LEU A 386 11.64 -18.33 1.80
C LEU A 386 10.98 -19.12 2.93
N LEU A 387 10.49 -20.33 2.65
CA LEU A 387 9.92 -21.20 3.68
C LEU A 387 10.90 -21.45 4.82
N SER A 388 12.19 -21.59 4.51
CA SER A 388 13.26 -21.77 5.49
C SER A 388 13.37 -20.59 6.47
N GLU A 389 13.17 -19.35 6.00
CA GLU A 389 13.24 -18.15 6.85
C GLU A 389 12.06 -18.12 7.82
N LEU A 390 10.86 -18.39 7.32
CA LEU A 390 9.66 -18.49 8.18
C LEU A 390 9.80 -19.59 9.23
N LYS A 391 10.31 -20.77 8.84
CA LYS A 391 10.63 -21.87 9.79
C LYS A 391 11.68 -21.47 10.82
N ALA A 392 12.72 -20.75 10.41
CA ALA A 392 13.75 -20.27 11.32
C ALA A 392 13.17 -19.31 12.37
N ILE A 393 12.33 -18.35 11.95
CA ILE A 393 11.64 -17.43 12.86
C ILE A 393 10.77 -18.19 13.87
N ILE A 394 9.97 -19.15 13.39
CA ILE A 394 9.15 -20.01 14.27
C ILE A 394 10.03 -20.76 15.28
N SER A 395 11.13 -21.37 14.82
CA SER A 395 12.04 -22.14 15.68
C SER A 395 12.69 -21.26 16.75
N VAL A 396 13.14 -20.05 16.39
CA VAL A 396 13.70 -19.08 17.34
C VAL A 396 12.67 -18.68 18.40
N CYS A 397 11.47 -18.28 17.98
CA CYS A 397 10.39 -17.87 18.89
C CYS A 397 9.96 -19.03 19.82
N GLN A 398 9.88 -20.24 19.28
CA GLN A 398 9.59 -21.44 20.06
C GLN A 398 10.65 -21.68 21.15
N LYS A 399 11.94 -21.54 20.80
CA LYS A 399 13.06 -21.69 21.74
C LYS A 399 13.08 -20.60 22.82
N TRP A 400 12.68 -19.37 22.49
CA TRP A 400 12.50 -18.32 23.49
C TRP A 400 11.40 -18.67 24.49
N SER A 401 10.25 -19.12 23.99
CA SER A 401 9.15 -19.59 24.84
C SER A 401 9.56 -20.75 25.76
N GLN A 402 10.40 -21.66 25.29
CA GLN A 402 10.94 -22.77 26.10
C GLN A 402 11.89 -22.29 27.21
N LYS A 403 12.64 -21.21 26.97
CA LYS A 403 13.55 -20.59 27.95
C LYS A 403 12.84 -19.63 28.90
N HIS A 404 11.52 -19.79 29.09
CA HIS A 404 10.69 -18.93 29.93
C HIS A 404 10.62 -17.47 29.48
N ASN A 405 10.79 -17.18 28.18
CA ASN A 405 10.40 -15.90 27.58
C ASN A 405 9.17 -16.12 26.69
N PRO A 406 7.95 -15.93 27.23
CA PRO A 406 6.70 -16.09 26.48
C PRO A 406 6.74 -15.34 25.16
N THR A 407 6.49 -16.05 24.06
CA THR A 407 6.59 -15.45 22.73
C THR A 407 5.37 -15.80 21.89
N TYR A 408 4.76 -14.79 21.30
CA TYR A 408 3.74 -14.92 20.25
C TYR A 408 4.32 -14.46 18.92
N LEU A 409 3.84 -15.05 17.83
CA LEU A 409 4.34 -14.80 16.49
C LEU A 409 3.20 -14.58 15.51
N TRP A 410 3.20 -13.42 14.84
CA TRP A 410 2.24 -13.08 13.80
C TRP A 410 2.94 -12.97 12.46
N PHE A 411 2.44 -13.69 11.46
CA PHE A 411 2.82 -13.51 10.06
C PHE A 411 1.72 -12.75 9.33
N LEU A 412 2.07 -11.63 8.70
CA LEU A 412 1.14 -10.85 7.89
C LEU A 412 1.52 -11.02 6.43
N GLY A 413 0.52 -11.22 5.56
CA GLY A 413 0.80 -11.27 4.14
C GLY A 413 -0.43 -11.44 3.27
N ASP A 414 -0.17 -11.48 1.97
CA ASP A 414 -1.14 -11.88 0.95
C ASP A 414 -0.45 -12.70 -0.14
N LEU A 415 -0.73 -14.01 -0.23
CA LEU A 415 -0.13 -14.84 -1.28
C LEU A 415 -0.48 -14.38 -2.70
N ASN A 416 -1.59 -13.65 -2.89
CA ASN A 416 -1.95 -13.07 -4.19
C ASN A 416 -1.10 -11.84 -4.54
N GLN A 417 -0.39 -11.25 -3.57
CA GLN A 417 0.57 -10.15 -3.78
C GLN A 417 2.04 -10.60 -3.70
N ARG A 418 2.30 -11.87 -4.00
CA ARG A 418 3.64 -12.40 -4.10
C ARG A 418 4.32 -11.87 -5.36
N ILE A 419 5.44 -11.18 -5.18
CA ILE A 419 6.25 -10.72 -6.32
C ILE A 419 7.56 -11.50 -6.44
N GLN A 420 7.97 -12.22 -5.38
CA GLN A 420 9.16 -13.05 -5.38
C GLN A 420 8.79 -14.54 -5.60
N PRO A 421 9.55 -15.31 -6.40
CA PRO A 421 9.24 -16.71 -6.69
C PRO A 421 9.63 -17.65 -5.54
N THR A 422 8.96 -17.54 -4.39
CA THR A 422 9.21 -18.31 -3.18
C THR A 422 8.48 -19.67 -3.15
N ASP A 423 8.97 -20.61 -2.33
CA ASP A 423 8.52 -22.01 -2.29
C ASP A 423 7.33 -22.30 -1.37
N PHE A 424 6.78 -21.27 -0.72
CA PHE A 424 5.88 -21.50 0.41
C PHE A 424 4.40 -21.24 0.13
N LEU A 425 3.53 -21.86 0.93
CA LEU A 425 2.10 -21.61 1.12
C LEU A 425 1.81 -21.72 2.63
N TRP A 426 0.85 -20.95 3.15
CA TRP A 426 0.54 -20.92 4.60
C TRP A 426 0.29 -22.29 5.23
N SER A 427 -0.42 -23.16 4.49
CA SER A 427 -0.70 -24.54 4.89
C SER A 427 0.55 -25.40 5.16
N GLN A 428 1.74 -25.03 4.71
CA GLN A 428 3.00 -25.71 5.08
C GLN A 428 3.50 -25.33 6.47
N LEU A 429 3.06 -24.20 7.04
CA LEU A 429 3.45 -23.79 8.38
C LEU A 429 2.64 -24.52 9.45
N GLY A 430 1.37 -24.85 9.15
CA GLY A 430 0.44 -25.51 10.08
C GLY A 430 -0.06 -24.58 11.19
N ILE A 431 -0.34 -23.32 10.83
CA ILE A 431 -0.73 -22.23 11.73
C ILE A 431 -2.16 -21.80 11.38
N GLU A 432 -2.94 -21.33 12.36
CA GLU A 432 -4.28 -20.79 12.16
C GLU A 432 -4.24 -19.48 11.34
N GLU A 433 -5.17 -19.36 10.38
CA GLU A 433 -5.31 -18.18 9.54
C GLU A 433 -6.55 -17.38 9.95
N PHE A 434 -6.42 -16.06 10.04
CA PHE A 434 -7.57 -15.13 10.08
C PHE A 434 -7.43 -14.05 9.01
N LYS A 435 -8.53 -13.35 8.72
CA LYS A 435 -8.61 -12.38 7.61
C LYS A 435 -9.33 -11.11 8.01
N LEU A 436 -8.79 -9.97 7.61
CA LEU A 436 -9.52 -8.71 7.51
C LEU A 436 -10.30 -8.70 6.18
N ARG A 437 -11.58 -8.34 6.23
CA ARG A 437 -12.48 -8.42 5.06
C ARG A 437 -12.57 -7.10 4.29
N LYS A 438 -12.90 -6.02 5.00
CA LYS A 438 -13.17 -4.71 4.39
C LYS A 438 -11.93 -4.11 3.74
N ASN A 439 -12.09 -3.59 2.52
CA ASN A 439 -11.04 -2.89 1.79
C ASN A 439 -11.22 -1.37 1.92
N TYR A 440 -10.25 -0.74 2.57
CA TYR A 440 -10.23 0.69 2.84
C TYR A 440 -9.38 1.47 1.85
N ARG A 441 -8.66 0.82 0.92
CA ARG A 441 -7.76 1.49 -0.04
C ARG A 441 -8.40 1.64 -1.40
N ASN A 442 -8.73 0.51 -2.02
CA ASN A 442 -9.11 0.41 -3.42
C ASN A 442 -10.62 0.62 -3.58
N SER A 443 -11.01 1.23 -4.70
CA SER A 443 -12.39 1.30 -5.11
C SER A 443 -12.92 -0.05 -5.60
N PHE A 444 -14.25 -0.19 -5.63
CA PHE A 444 -14.94 -1.33 -6.22
C PHE A 444 -14.40 -1.64 -7.63
N PHE A 445 -14.37 -0.64 -8.52
CA PHE A 445 -13.99 -0.85 -9.92
C PHE A 445 -12.51 -1.21 -10.09
N ILE A 446 -11.62 -0.68 -9.25
CA ILE A 446 -10.19 -1.05 -9.28
C ILE A 446 -10.02 -2.51 -8.83
N LEU A 447 -10.70 -2.93 -7.76
CA LEU A 447 -10.66 -4.33 -7.32
C LEU A 447 -11.25 -5.27 -8.35
N GLU A 448 -12.41 -4.93 -8.91
CA GLU A 448 -13.06 -5.69 -9.97
C GLU A 448 -12.10 -5.89 -11.15
N PHE A 449 -11.48 -4.81 -11.64
CA PHE A 449 -10.51 -4.87 -12.73
C PHE A 449 -9.26 -5.69 -12.37
N ALA A 450 -8.62 -5.41 -11.23
CA ALA A 450 -7.39 -6.10 -10.83
C ALA A 450 -7.60 -7.60 -10.58
N ASN A 451 -8.74 -7.99 -10.00
CA ASN A 451 -9.07 -9.38 -9.70
C ASN A 451 -9.17 -10.25 -10.96
N GLN A 452 -9.52 -9.68 -12.11
CA GLN A 452 -9.59 -10.44 -13.35
C GLN A 452 -8.25 -11.11 -13.69
N PHE A 453 -7.13 -10.46 -13.39
CA PHE A 453 -5.81 -11.02 -13.67
C PHE A 453 -5.48 -12.23 -12.78
N LEU A 454 -6.03 -12.33 -11.57
CA LEU A 454 -5.85 -13.51 -10.71
C LEU A 454 -6.58 -14.74 -11.24
N THR A 455 -7.60 -14.58 -12.08
CA THR A 455 -8.27 -15.72 -12.75
C THR A 455 -7.32 -16.48 -13.68
N ILE A 456 -6.30 -15.80 -14.22
CA ILE A 456 -5.23 -16.41 -15.02
C ILE A 456 -4.43 -17.38 -14.14
N ALA A 457 -3.99 -16.91 -12.97
CA ALA A 457 -3.23 -17.72 -12.03
C ALA A 457 -4.08 -18.90 -11.49
N ASP A 458 -5.37 -18.70 -11.22
CA ASP A 458 -6.27 -19.78 -10.78
C ASP A 458 -6.47 -20.85 -11.88
N LYS A 459 -6.59 -20.43 -13.14
CA LYS A 459 -6.66 -21.34 -14.29
C LYS A 459 -5.38 -22.16 -14.43
N ILE A 460 -4.20 -21.51 -14.41
CA ILE A 460 -2.90 -22.20 -14.54
C ILE A 460 -2.70 -23.17 -13.37
N THR A 461 -2.99 -22.75 -12.13
CA THR A 461 -2.85 -23.63 -10.96
C THR A 461 -3.80 -24.82 -11.01
N THR A 462 -5.02 -24.64 -11.53
CA THR A 462 -5.97 -25.74 -11.78
C THR A 462 -5.46 -26.71 -12.85
N GLU A 463 -4.95 -26.21 -13.97
CA GLU A 463 -4.38 -27.02 -15.06
C GLU A 463 -3.14 -27.82 -14.59
N LEU A 464 -2.28 -27.19 -13.79
CA LEU A 464 -1.09 -27.81 -13.19
C LEU A 464 -1.42 -28.71 -11.98
N LYS A 465 -2.69 -28.79 -11.56
CA LYS A 465 -3.17 -29.57 -10.40
C LYS A 465 -2.42 -29.24 -9.11
N THR A 466 -2.08 -27.97 -8.92
CA THR A 466 -1.39 -27.47 -7.72
C THR A 466 -2.40 -27.07 -6.64
N ARG A 467 -1.91 -26.64 -5.47
CA ARG A 467 -2.80 -26.08 -4.44
C ARG A 467 -3.48 -24.82 -4.97
N ARG A 468 -4.75 -24.63 -4.61
CA ARG A 468 -5.52 -23.43 -4.96
C ARG A 468 -4.95 -22.19 -4.28
N LEU A 469 -5.07 -21.07 -4.98
CA LEU A 469 -4.71 -19.76 -4.48
C LEU A 469 -5.76 -19.25 -3.48
N PRO A 470 -5.40 -18.33 -2.57
CA PRO A 470 -6.39 -17.66 -1.74
C PRO A 470 -7.41 -16.90 -2.58
N GLU A 471 -8.64 -16.83 -2.09
CA GLU A 471 -9.66 -16.00 -2.72
C GLU A 471 -9.23 -14.53 -2.76
N PRO A 472 -9.46 -13.83 -3.89
CA PRO A 472 -9.18 -12.41 -4.00
C PRO A 472 -10.11 -11.56 -3.11
N ALA A 473 -9.76 -10.29 -2.97
CA ALA A 473 -10.63 -9.31 -2.31
C ALA A 473 -11.99 -9.25 -3.01
N GLN A 474 -13.10 -9.23 -2.28
CA GLN A 474 -14.40 -9.04 -2.89
C GLN A 474 -14.61 -7.55 -3.21
N PRO A 475 -14.96 -7.15 -4.44
CA PRO A 475 -15.21 -5.75 -4.78
C PRO A 475 -16.27 -5.09 -3.88
N ASN A 476 -17.27 -5.86 -3.44
CA ASN A 476 -18.33 -5.40 -2.53
C ASN A 476 -17.82 -5.03 -1.12
N ASP A 477 -16.64 -5.50 -0.73
CA ASP A 477 -16.01 -5.15 0.55
C ASP A 477 -15.27 -3.80 0.48
N ALA A 478 -15.22 -3.15 -0.70
CA ALA A 478 -14.62 -1.84 -0.87
C ALA A 478 -15.43 -0.74 -0.15
N SER A 479 -14.71 0.11 0.57
CA SER A 479 -15.27 1.29 1.24
C SER A 479 -15.93 2.30 0.30
N GLN A 480 -15.52 2.31 -0.97
CA GLN A 480 -15.95 3.26 -1.98
C GLN A 480 -16.18 2.55 -3.31
N LYS A 481 -17.20 3.00 -4.05
CA LYS A 481 -17.45 2.54 -5.42
C LYS A 481 -16.34 3.03 -6.37
N GLY A 482 -15.98 4.31 -6.25
CA GLY A 482 -14.96 4.99 -7.05
C GLY A 482 -15.33 5.11 -8.54
N GLU A 483 -14.35 5.53 -9.34
CA GLU A 483 -14.49 5.68 -10.79
C GLU A 483 -14.09 4.40 -11.53
N GLN A 484 -14.69 4.16 -12.70
CA GLN A 484 -14.28 3.06 -13.57
C GLN A 484 -12.83 3.23 -14.04
N VAL A 485 -12.18 2.11 -14.36
CA VAL A 485 -10.84 2.13 -14.92
C VAL A 485 -10.89 2.70 -16.34
N HIS A 486 -10.04 3.68 -16.62
CA HIS A 486 -9.93 4.26 -17.96
C HIS A 486 -8.88 3.50 -18.76
N LEU A 487 -9.14 3.31 -20.05
CA LEU A 487 -8.24 2.66 -20.99
C LEU A 487 -7.93 3.61 -22.16
N LEU A 488 -6.66 3.80 -22.44
CA LEU A 488 -6.15 4.47 -23.63
C LEU A 488 -5.32 3.47 -24.44
N VAL A 489 -5.71 3.25 -25.71
CA VAL A 489 -5.11 2.24 -26.58
C VAL A 489 -4.36 2.90 -27.72
N TYR A 490 -3.09 2.50 -27.90
CA TYR A 490 -2.25 2.94 -29.02
C TYR A 490 -1.99 1.81 -30.01
N GLU A 491 -1.71 2.15 -31.27
CA GLU A 491 -1.38 1.16 -32.30
C GLU A 491 0.02 0.57 -32.07
N SER A 492 0.93 1.36 -31.51
CA SER A 492 2.34 1.01 -31.38
C SER A 492 2.99 1.52 -30.09
N GLU A 493 4.13 0.92 -29.74
CA GLU A 493 4.99 1.36 -28.65
C GLU A 493 5.45 2.81 -28.82
N GLN A 494 5.78 3.23 -30.04
CA GLN A 494 6.24 4.58 -30.33
C GLN A 494 5.15 5.62 -30.03
N GLU A 495 3.90 5.34 -30.39
CA GLU A 495 2.77 6.22 -30.09
C GLU A 495 2.48 6.28 -28.59
N ALA A 496 2.52 5.14 -27.89
CA ALA A 496 2.40 5.11 -26.44
C ALA A 496 3.52 5.92 -25.76
N GLN A 497 4.74 5.94 -26.30
CA GLN A 497 5.82 6.76 -25.74
C GLN A 497 5.57 8.27 -25.92
N ILE A 498 4.88 8.69 -26.99
CA ILE A 498 4.48 10.09 -27.19
C ILE A 498 3.53 10.53 -26.06
N PHE A 499 2.66 9.65 -25.57
CA PHE A 499 1.79 9.93 -24.42
C PHE A 499 2.61 10.28 -23.16
N ILE A 500 3.66 9.52 -22.85
CA ILE A 500 4.54 9.80 -21.70
C ILE A 500 5.16 11.19 -21.81
N ASN A 501 5.64 11.55 -23.00
CA ASN A 501 6.23 12.88 -23.25
C ASN A 501 5.19 13.99 -23.07
N LYS A 502 3.96 13.80 -23.56
CA LYS A 502 2.85 14.74 -23.35
C LYS A 502 2.50 14.88 -21.87
N LEU A 503 2.34 13.76 -21.16
CA LEU A 503 2.07 13.72 -19.72
C LEU A 503 3.15 14.43 -18.92
N ALA A 504 4.44 14.20 -19.24
CA ALA A 504 5.57 14.88 -18.62
C ALA A 504 5.54 16.41 -18.84
N SER A 505 5.11 16.84 -20.04
CA SER A 505 5.08 18.24 -20.44
C SER A 505 3.94 19.05 -19.82
N LYS A 506 2.91 18.38 -19.28
CA LYS A 506 1.77 19.09 -18.69
C LYS A 506 2.19 19.85 -17.45
N SER A 507 2.18 21.17 -17.57
CA SER A 507 2.47 22.07 -16.47
C SER A 507 1.31 22.08 -15.49
N THR A 508 1.59 21.76 -14.23
CA THR A 508 0.66 22.12 -13.14
C THR A 508 0.51 23.65 -13.08
N ASN A 509 -0.65 24.12 -12.60
CA ASN A 509 -0.98 25.53 -12.45
C ASN A 509 0.19 26.31 -11.81
N GLN A 510 0.49 27.53 -12.29
CA GLN A 510 1.64 28.34 -11.81
C GLN A 510 1.62 28.56 -10.30
N GLU A 511 0.43 28.63 -9.69
CA GLU A 511 0.28 28.72 -8.24
C GLU A 511 0.79 27.44 -7.52
N TYR A 512 0.51 26.26 -8.07
CA TYR A 512 0.92 24.98 -7.50
C TYR A 512 2.42 24.76 -7.59
N GLN A 513 3.06 25.40 -8.57
CA GLN A 513 4.51 25.41 -8.73
C GLN A 513 5.26 26.25 -7.69
N ARG A 514 4.56 27.05 -6.88
CA ARG A 514 5.16 27.81 -5.77
C ARG A 514 5.27 27.00 -4.48
N TYR A 515 4.61 25.84 -4.40
CA TYR A 515 4.59 24.99 -3.21
C TYR A 515 5.15 23.61 -3.55
N LEU A 516 6.32 23.27 -3.01
CA LEU A 516 7.03 22.01 -3.24
C LEU A 516 6.16 20.81 -2.90
N LEU A 517 5.49 20.81 -1.74
CA LEU A 517 4.70 19.66 -1.31
C LEU A 517 3.56 19.40 -2.29
N LYS A 518 2.77 20.43 -2.62
CA LYS A 518 1.70 20.29 -3.62
C LYS A 518 2.22 19.90 -5.00
N ASN A 519 3.38 20.42 -5.41
CA ASN A 519 4.04 20.05 -6.66
C ASN A 519 4.50 18.58 -6.67
N LEU A 520 4.95 18.05 -5.54
CA LEU A 520 5.29 16.63 -5.37
C LEU A 520 4.05 15.74 -5.33
N ALA A 521 2.98 16.19 -4.67
CA ALA A 521 1.72 15.46 -4.55
C ALA A 521 1.06 15.25 -5.90
N ASN A 522 1.16 16.26 -6.77
CA ASN A 522 0.61 16.24 -8.12
C ASN A 522 1.48 15.50 -9.14
N ALA A 523 2.66 15.00 -8.75
CA ALA A 523 3.51 14.23 -9.65
C ALA A 523 2.86 12.88 -9.93
N VAL A 524 2.61 12.60 -11.21
CA VAL A 524 1.86 11.43 -11.66
C VAL A 524 2.69 10.17 -11.42
N LYS A 525 2.05 9.16 -10.83
CA LYS A 525 2.68 7.87 -10.54
C LYS A 525 2.46 6.95 -11.71
N ILE A 526 3.54 6.48 -12.30
CA ILE A 526 3.53 5.54 -13.43
C ILE A 526 4.00 4.20 -12.90
N ILE A 527 3.13 3.20 -13.00
CA ILE A 527 3.50 1.81 -12.74
C ILE A 527 3.85 1.14 -14.06
N SER A 528 5.07 0.61 -14.16
CA SER A 528 5.56 -0.05 -15.36
C SER A 528 6.59 -1.12 -15.02
N ASN A 529 6.62 -2.18 -15.84
CA ASN A 529 7.64 -3.23 -15.76
C ASN A 529 8.94 -2.83 -16.48
N LYS A 530 8.91 -1.73 -17.26
CA LYS A 530 10.08 -1.21 -17.98
C LYS A 530 10.65 0.01 -17.30
N ARG A 531 11.96 0.20 -17.46
CA ARG A 531 12.60 1.48 -17.13
C ARG A 531 12.14 2.52 -18.15
N LEU A 532 11.60 3.62 -17.65
CA LEU A 532 11.25 4.79 -18.44
C LEU A 532 12.18 5.94 -18.05
N ASP A 533 12.32 6.91 -18.95
CA ASP A 533 13.07 8.12 -18.65
C ASP A 533 12.41 8.88 -17.49
N ASN A 534 13.24 9.33 -16.56
CA ASN A 534 12.77 10.10 -15.43
C ASN A 534 12.48 11.54 -15.87
N HIS A 535 11.22 11.96 -15.72
CA HIS A 535 10.79 13.33 -15.89
C HIS A 535 10.44 13.95 -14.55
N GLU A 536 10.58 15.27 -14.42
CA GLU A 536 10.33 15.96 -13.14
C GLU A 536 8.92 15.71 -12.61
N ASN A 537 7.90 15.72 -13.47
CA ASN A 537 6.51 15.59 -13.05
C ASN A 537 6.02 14.13 -12.95
N LEU A 538 6.89 13.16 -13.21
CA LEU A 538 6.56 11.73 -13.23
C LEU A 538 7.36 10.97 -12.19
N VAL A 539 6.75 9.96 -11.58
CA VAL A 539 7.44 9.02 -10.69
C VAL A 539 7.17 7.62 -11.23
N VAL A 540 8.20 7.00 -11.79
CA VAL A 540 8.10 5.67 -12.42
C VAL A 540 8.49 4.62 -11.38
N LEU A 541 7.61 3.62 -11.20
CA LEU A 541 7.74 2.59 -10.16
C LEU A 541 7.53 1.20 -10.78
N ASN A 542 8.43 0.28 -10.46
CA ASN A 542 8.23 -1.15 -10.71
C ASN A 542 7.51 -1.84 -9.52
N ALA A 543 7.29 -3.15 -9.61
CA ALA A 543 6.62 -3.92 -8.56
C ALA A 543 7.29 -3.79 -7.19
N GLU A 544 8.62 -3.93 -7.11
CA GLU A 544 9.37 -3.81 -5.85
C GLU A 544 9.28 -2.40 -5.25
N GLN A 545 9.36 -1.37 -6.09
CA GLN A 545 9.31 0.04 -5.68
C GLN A 545 7.90 0.51 -5.33
N ALA A 546 6.86 -0.13 -5.88
CA ALA A 546 5.47 0.22 -5.62
C ALA A 546 4.86 -0.60 -4.47
N LYS A 547 5.41 -1.78 -4.17
CA LYS A 547 4.93 -2.65 -3.09
C LYS A 547 5.03 -1.95 -1.73
N GLY A 548 4.09 -2.27 -0.83
CA GLY A 548 3.90 -1.56 0.44
C GLY A 548 3.22 -0.19 0.31
N ARG A 549 3.25 0.44 -0.87
CA ARG A 549 2.78 1.82 -1.08
C ARG A 549 1.40 1.89 -1.69
N GLU A 550 0.87 3.10 -1.74
CA GLU A 550 -0.43 3.43 -2.30
C GLU A 550 -0.46 4.87 -2.80
N PHE A 551 -1.23 5.09 -3.86
CA PHE A 551 -1.33 6.37 -4.55
C PHE A 551 -2.79 6.65 -4.86
N GLU A 552 -3.17 7.92 -4.86
CA GLU A 552 -4.55 8.30 -5.14
C GLU A 552 -4.92 7.98 -6.60
N ALA A 553 -4.01 8.33 -7.53
CA ALA A 553 -4.13 8.07 -8.96
C ALA A 553 -2.84 7.49 -9.54
N CYS A 554 -2.97 6.46 -10.39
CA CYS A 554 -1.87 5.82 -11.10
C CYS A 554 -2.12 5.71 -12.60
N VAL A 555 -1.03 5.69 -13.37
CA VAL A 555 -0.99 5.30 -14.78
C VAL A 555 -0.28 3.96 -14.91
N ALA A 556 -1.00 2.92 -15.31
CA ALA A 556 -0.41 1.65 -15.72
C ALA A 556 0.06 1.74 -17.16
N PHE A 557 1.37 1.98 -17.35
CA PHE A 557 1.95 2.21 -18.67
C PHE A 557 2.62 0.96 -19.21
N ARG A 558 2.07 0.44 -20.31
CA ARG A 558 2.54 -0.75 -21.01
C ARG A 558 2.86 -1.91 -20.08
N LEU A 559 1.95 -2.14 -19.15
CA LEU A 559 2.13 -3.08 -18.05
C LEU A 559 2.07 -4.54 -18.52
N PHE A 560 1.38 -4.80 -19.63
CA PHE A 560 1.07 -6.14 -20.12
C PHE A 560 2.01 -6.60 -21.26
N ASP A 561 3.06 -5.81 -21.52
CA ASP A 561 4.09 -6.12 -22.49
C ASP A 561 4.81 -7.44 -22.16
N GLY A 562 5.19 -8.17 -23.20
CA GLY A 562 5.85 -9.47 -23.08
C GLY A 562 5.54 -10.39 -24.25
N VAL A 563 6.06 -11.63 -24.18
CA VAL A 563 5.96 -12.59 -25.29
C VAL A 563 5.33 -13.89 -24.79
N GLY A 564 4.44 -14.45 -25.61
CA GLY A 564 3.81 -15.75 -25.32
C GLY A 564 2.70 -15.67 -24.28
N ALA A 565 2.37 -16.84 -23.71
CA ALA A 565 1.33 -16.98 -22.70
C ALA A 565 1.70 -16.27 -21.40
N VAL A 566 0.68 -15.75 -20.72
CA VAL A 566 0.82 -15.08 -19.42
C VAL A 566 1.20 -16.08 -18.33
N SER A 567 2.17 -15.71 -17.50
CA SER A 567 2.59 -16.48 -16.32
C SER A 567 1.79 -16.15 -15.05
N ILE A 568 1.81 -17.06 -14.06
CA ILE A 568 1.35 -16.84 -12.69
C ILE A 568 2.10 -15.66 -12.08
N GLN A 569 3.42 -15.56 -12.30
CA GLN A 569 4.21 -14.44 -11.78
C GLN A 569 3.73 -13.10 -12.35
N GLU A 570 3.54 -12.98 -13.67
CA GLU A 570 2.98 -11.76 -14.28
C GLU A 570 1.61 -11.42 -13.71
N SER A 571 0.74 -12.43 -13.52
CA SER A 571 -0.58 -12.25 -12.92
C SER A 571 -0.52 -11.64 -11.51
N PHE A 572 0.37 -12.14 -10.63
CA PHE A 572 0.56 -11.58 -9.30
C PHE A 572 1.19 -10.19 -9.31
N GLU A 573 2.15 -9.94 -10.21
CA GLU A 573 2.77 -8.63 -10.38
C GLU A 573 1.73 -7.58 -10.83
N TRP A 574 0.91 -7.91 -11.83
CA TRP A 574 -0.17 -7.04 -12.30
C TRP A 574 -1.19 -6.79 -11.21
N TYR A 575 -1.65 -7.82 -10.51
CA TYR A 575 -2.56 -7.64 -9.36
C TYR A 575 -1.95 -6.72 -8.29
N THR A 576 -0.67 -6.93 -7.97
CA THR A 576 0.04 -6.12 -6.97
C THR A 576 0.15 -4.65 -7.39
N LEU A 577 0.50 -4.40 -8.66
CA LEU A 577 0.70 -3.06 -9.23
C LEU A 577 -0.62 -2.31 -9.41
N LEU A 578 -1.65 -2.95 -9.95
CA LEU A 578 -2.95 -2.32 -10.20
C LEU A 578 -3.65 -1.94 -8.88
N THR A 579 -3.48 -2.76 -7.83
CA THR A 579 -4.03 -2.48 -6.49
C THR A 579 -3.25 -1.42 -5.69
N ARG A 580 -2.27 -0.74 -6.31
CA ARG A 580 -1.62 0.46 -5.73
C ARG A 580 -2.48 1.71 -5.88
N ALA A 581 -3.34 1.76 -6.89
CA ALA A 581 -4.26 2.87 -7.12
C ALA A 581 -5.44 2.82 -6.15
N ARG A 582 -5.77 3.95 -5.51
CA ARG A 582 -6.91 4.07 -4.59
C ARG A 582 -8.21 4.41 -5.30
N SER A 583 -8.23 5.50 -6.08
CA SER A 583 -9.47 6.03 -6.69
C SER A 583 -9.44 6.07 -8.20
N ARG A 584 -8.27 6.36 -8.81
CA ARG A 584 -8.15 6.45 -10.27
C ARG A 584 -7.03 5.59 -10.82
N LEU A 585 -7.37 4.85 -11.87
CA LEU A 585 -6.44 4.02 -12.62
C LEU A 585 -6.64 4.29 -14.11
N LEU A 586 -5.60 4.80 -14.76
CA LEU A 586 -5.52 4.89 -16.22
C LEU A 586 -4.61 3.77 -16.72
N VAL A 587 -5.13 2.91 -17.58
CA VAL A 587 -4.33 1.93 -18.31
C VAL A 587 -3.97 2.51 -19.67
N VAL A 588 -2.68 2.54 -19.99
CA VAL A 588 -2.16 2.88 -21.31
C VAL A 588 -1.50 1.64 -21.88
N ALA A 589 -2.12 1.07 -22.90
CA ALA A 589 -1.70 -0.18 -23.52
C ALA A 589 -1.62 -0.07 -25.04
N THR A 590 -0.87 -0.96 -25.65
CA THR A 590 -0.85 -1.13 -27.11
C THR A 590 -1.84 -2.21 -27.55
N LYS A 591 -2.28 -2.18 -28.82
CA LYS A 591 -3.10 -3.27 -29.37
C LYS A 591 -2.42 -4.64 -29.27
N GLU A 592 -1.10 -4.69 -29.37
CA GLU A 592 -0.33 -5.93 -29.22
C GLU A 592 -0.50 -6.54 -27.81
N GLU A 593 -0.41 -5.72 -26.77
CA GLU A 593 -0.65 -6.13 -25.39
C GLU A 593 -2.07 -6.67 -25.18
N LEU A 594 -3.08 -5.97 -25.69
CA LEU A 594 -4.48 -6.41 -25.59
C LEU A 594 -4.70 -7.74 -26.33
N ASN A 595 -4.12 -7.88 -27.53
CA ASN A 595 -4.20 -9.11 -28.30
C ASN A 595 -3.48 -10.27 -27.59
N ARG A 596 -2.34 -10.03 -26.93
CA ARG A 596 -1.63 -11.05 -26.14
C ARG A 596 -2.52 -11.60 -25.04
N LEU A 597 -3.19 -10.72 -24.29
CA LEU A 597 -4.10 -11.11 -23.21
C LEU A 597 -5.28 -11.90 -23.77
N LYS A 598 -5.93 -11.39 -24.82
CA LYS A 598 -7.07 -12.05 -25.47
C LYS A 598 -6.71 -13.43 -26.02
N ASN A 599 -5.54 -13.57 -26.64
CA ASN A 599 -5.07 -14.85 -27.18
C ASN A 599 -4.73 -15.86 -26.08
N SER A 600 -4.30 -15.40 -24.90
CA SER A 600 -3.92 -16.27 -23.79
C SER A 600 -5.14 -16.84 -23.04
N THR A 601 -6.24 -16.10 -22.98
CA THR A 601 -7.38 -16.45 -22.10
C THR A 601 -8.72 -16.55 -22.82
N ASN A 602 -8.82 -16.06 -24.05
CA ASN A 602 -10.07 -15.87 -24.79
C ASN A 602 -11.11 -15.00 -24.05
N GLN A 603 -10.64 -14.13 -23.15
CA GLN A 603 -11.44 -13.20 -22.37
C GLN A 603 -11.05 -11.75 -22.74
N ASP A 604 -12.03 -10.86 -22.76
CA ASP A 604 -11.78 -9.43 -22.84
C ASP A 604 -11.68 -8.83 -21.44
N PHE A 605 -10.46 -8.57 -20.98
CA PHE A 605 -10.20 -8.01 -19.65
C PHE A 605 -10.64 -6.54 -19.51
N PHE A 606 -10.90 -5.88 -20.64
CA PHE A 606 -11.11 -4.43 -20.70
C PHE A 606 -12.54 -4.05 -21.08
N GLU A 607 -13.46 -5.02 -21.18
CA GLU A 607 -14.87 -4.81 -21.54
C GLU A 607 -15.55 -3.76 -20.64
N ASN A 608 -15.22 -3.77 -19.34
CA ASN A 608 -15.78 -2.85 -18.35
C ASN A 608 -14.98 -1.56 -18.15
N CYS A 609 -13.93 -1.32 -18.96
CA CYS A 609 -13.14 -0.09 -18.90
C CYS A 609 -13.80 1.03 -19.72
N VAL A 610 -13.61 2.27 -19.30
CA VAL A 610 -13.98 3.44 -20.09
C VAL A 610 -12.89 3.70 -21.11
N LEU A 611 -13.20 3.49 -22.39
CA LEU A 611 -12.27 3.82 -23.48
C LEU A 611 -12.16 5.34 -23.63
N VAL A 612 -10.95 5.87 -23.56
CA VAL A 612 -10.66 7.28 -23.77
C VAL A 612 -10.12 7.46 -25.19
N GLU A 613 -10.71 8.38 -25.95
CA GLU A 613 -10.40 8.56 -27.37
C GLU A 613 -9.10 9.33 -27.62
N ASP A 614 -8.69 10.20 -26.69
CA ASP A 614 -7.54 11.07 -26.85
C ASP A 614 -6.68 11.21 -25.58
N ALA A 615 -5.41 11.56 -25.81
CA ALA A 615 -4.42 11.71 -24.75
C ALA A 615 -4.73 12.88 -23.81
N ASP A 616 -5.23 14.00 -24.32
CA ASP A 616 -5.36 15.22 -23.54
C ASP A 616 -6.48 15.07 -22.49
N THR A 617 -7.60 14.45 -22.88
CA THR A 617 -8.68 14.04 -21.97
C THR A 617 -8.19 13.09 -20.88
N ALA A 618 -7.42 12.04 -21.25
CA ALA A 618 -6.88 11.08 -20.29
C ALA A 618 -5.91 11.77 -19.30
N ILE A 619 -5.07 12.66 -19.80
CA ILE A 619 -4.12 13.42 -18.99
C ILE A 619 -4.86 14.40 -18.06
N ASP A 620 -5.84 15.15 -18.55
CA ASP A 620 -6.65 16.03 -17.70
C ASP A 620 -7.36 15.26 -16.59
N TRP A 621 -7.91 14.09 -16.93
CA TRP A 621 -8.59 13.23 -15.97
C TRP A 621 -7.65 12.74 -14.85
N VAL A 622 -6.46 12.23 -15.18
CA VAL A 622 -5.53 11.74 -14.14
C VAL A 622 -5.00 12.87 -13.24
N HIS A 623 -4.92 14.12 -13.75
CA HIS A 623 -4.43 15.27 -12.99
C HIS A 623 -5.46 15.97 -12.09
N ARG A 624 -6.77 15.66 -12.17
CA ARG A 624 -7.76 16.36 -11.32
C ARG A 624 -7.66 16.00 -9.83
N VAL A 625 -6.94 14.93 -9.48
CA VAL A 625 -6.69 14.53 -8.09
C VAL A 625 -5.20 14.48 -7.85
N PRO A 626 -4.69 15.05 -6.75
CA PRO A 626 -3.31 14.85 -6.35
C PRO A 626 -3.02 13.37 -6.15
N SER A 627 -1.99 12.83 -6.81
CA SER A 627 -1.59 11.42 -6.72
C SER A 627 -0.97 11.01 -5.38
N ASP A 628 -0.77 11.97 -4.46
CA ASP A 628 -0.26 11.81 -3.08
C ASP A 628 1.30 11.89 -3.00
N ILE A 629 1.87 12.31 -1.86
CA ILE A 629 3.35 12.48 -1.65
C ILE A 629 3.95 11.29 -0.91
N ASP A 630 5.05 10.75 -1.42
CA ASP A 630 5.96 9.94 -0.60
C ASP A 630 7.33 10.60 -0.51
N MET A 631 7.60 11.32 0.59
CA MET A 631 8.88 12.02 0.78
C MET A 631 10.07 11.07 0.99
N THR A 632 9.84 9.81 1.37
CA THR A 632 10.93 8.86 1.72
C THR A 632 11.78 8.49 0.51
N GLN A 633 11.17 8.37 -0.68
CA GLN A 633 11.88 8.07 -1.93
C GLN A 633 12.34 9.30 -2.72
N ILE A 634 11.95 10.50 -2.28
CA ILE A 634 12.15 11.71 -3.07
C ILE A 634 13.24 12.57 -2.43
N LYS A 635 14.20 12.04 -1.65
CA LYS A 635 15.34 12.89 -1.20
C LYS A 635 16.12 13.45 -2.40
N ASP A 636 16.43 12.60 -3.38
CA ASP A 636 17.15 13.02 -4.59
C ASP A 636 16.29 13.88 -5.52
N ASN A 637 14.99 13.59 -5.64
CA ASN A 637 14.09 14.35 -6.50
C ASN A 637 13.68 15.69 -5.85
N VAL A 638 13.50 15.76 -4.52
CA VAL A 638 13.35 17.00 -3.73
C VAL A 638 14.60 17.84 -3.91
N THR A 639 15.78 17.25 -3.69
CA THR A 639 17.06 17.95 -3.85
C THR A 639 17.22 18.48 -5.28
N LYS A 640 16.95 17.67 -6.30
CA LYS A 640 16.98 18.10 -7.71
C LYS A 640 16.00 19.23 -8.00
N ARG A 641 14.74 19.13 -7.54
CA ARG A 641 13.72 20.17 -7.74
C ARG A 641 14.09 21.47 -7.01
N LEU A 642 14.59 21.38 -5.78
CA LEU A 642 15.10 22.52 -5.02
C LEU A 642 16.26 23.19 -5.75
N LEU A 643 17.29 22.43 -6.15
CA LEU A 643 18.46 22.95 -6.87
C LEU A 643 18.06 23.64 -8.19
N LYS A 644 17.20 23.02 -8.99
CA LYS A 644 16.71 23.62 -10.24
C LYS A 644 15.89 24.89 -10.00
N ARG A 645 15.12 24.96 -8.91
CA ARG A 645 14.41 26.20 -8.54
C ARG A 645 15.36 27.29 -8.07
N CYS A 646 16.43 26.95 -7.37
CA CYS A 646 17.52 27.88 -7.07
C CYS A 646 18.16 28.43 -8.35
N GLU A 647 18.43 27.58 -9.35
CA GLU A 647 18.99 28.00 -10.65
C GLU A 647 18.08 28.97 -11.42
N THR A 648 16.76 28.81 -11.28
CA THR A 648 15.75 29.65 -11.97
C THR A 648 15.30 30.86 -11.17
N GLY A 649 15.77 31.04 -9.92
CA GLY A 649 15.37 32.13 -9.03
C GLY A 649 13.94 32.06 -8.49
N ASN A 650 13.27 30.91 -8.65
CA ASN A 650 11.86 30.72 -8.29
C ASN A 650 11.72 29.71 -7.13
N LEU A 651 12.20 30.10 -5.94
CA LEU A 651 12.14 29.26 -4.73
C LEU A 651 10.69 28.89 -4.35
N PHE A 652 10.53 27.73 -3.72
CA PHE A 652 9.26 27.31 -3.15
C PHE A 652 8.97 28.08 -1.85
N TRP A 653 7.69 28.25 -1.52
CA TRP A 653 7.23 29.03 -0.37
C TRP A 653 7.05 28.19 0.90
N ASP A 654 6.96 26.87 0.76
CA ASP A 654 6.77 25.86 1.82
C ASP A 654 8.05 25.05 2.10
N THR A 655 9.21 25.55 1.63
CA THR A 655 10.56 25.03 1.88
C THR A 655 11.35 26.02 2.69
#